data_AF-A0A5K3EKN7-F1
#
_entry.id   AF-A0A5K3EKN7-F1
#
_cell.length_a   1.000
_cell.length_b   1.000
_cell.length_c   1.000
_cell.angle_alpha   90.00
_cell.angle_beta   90.00
_cell.angle_gamma   90.00
#
_symmetry.space_group_name_H-M   'P 1'
#
loop_
_entity.id
_entity.type
_entity.pdbx_description
1 polymer ?
#
loop_
_entity_poly.entity_id
_entity_poly.type
_entity_poly.pdbx_seq_one_letter_code
_entity_poly.pdbx_strand_id
1 'polypeptide(L)'
;MCSHLPMDPLEEFDHLIIFRCNAFEFLQSRPTSDTERTEWLNTLAPVIVDAMTERLTAIKCISIPLRSKSDFPAIGLKLNPPQSDSPIIRGPRSGTDAGNQFRKFWGDKSEIRHVDGDLFECVLWNSSKNVTLQIVNHVLSKKFVFAGGTSRRPWYQVTSTRLNALLSPLLPPQTFIQFPPRASTLHLIRSVDQLNSLLFDLNKHLPLNIMGVQPISAEFRGTSVFAPILTIDGPPKRRANSLKHKSWRDVHEILRPLYVILNLETSGKWPRDNYQAFLHMKRLFLLRIHELLIHKGVPSRVIASGMLDIFVNGIVIRTSFCQPLEQTLLSRSLAVNHQKFTKATSESNQPFFPVASDDLHEWLLFNDRLPAVTSQLVGISRSYLNSFPEACRLAKRWLSAHGFPVIQCPDPCTEPGGLTSHSFDQGDADLGVAECRLSEIAVELIIVHVGSFTPPVRTSSYTAGLFGTNSENFASSSPLATFLRFLRFLYSFDWARQPLLIDLNEGFSEGEGREKADIAVTTFKVTPREDLPAMVLVTPLDLSGTDWTSRGPTVSGLKRLQTLAKHSYDLLRAMLVAGARLSDLKAVFRPDLSKMDVLITLKPAVYKTRLLEAVDIDLPSWTHKRSSDRSNGAQPSASIKEPSPVTLELPNPGARFWPKGYLCDPVTWSLRQIHVCFFLPSNLSKFNNVVN
;
A
#
# COMPACT_ATOMS: atom_id res chain seq x y z
N MET A 1 28.04 17.72 -3.49
CA MET A 1 28.64 16.80 -4.48
C MET A 1 28.27 15.37 -4.08
N CYS A 2 27.09 14.90 -4.46
CA CYS A 2 26.76 13.47 -4.36
C CYS A 2 27.37 12.79 -5.57
N SER A 3 28.54 12.20 -5.42
CA SER A 3 29.08 11.27 -6.41
C SER A 3 28.01 10.20 -6.68
N HIS A 4 27.51 10.12 -7.91
CA HIS A 4 26.52 9.13 -8.33
C HIS A 4 27.11 7.72 -8.14
N LEU A 5 26.83 7.09 -7.00
CA LEU A 5 27.10 5.68 -6.80
C LEU A 5 26.30 4.90 -7.84
N PRO A 6 26.91 3.94 -8.57
CA PRO A 6 26.19 3.10 -9.51
C PRO A 6 25.02 2.41 -8.80
N MET A 7 23.92 2.20 -9.52
CA MET A 7 22.76 1.49 -8.98
C MET A 7 23.18 0.08 -8.55
N ASP A 8 22.75 -0.35 -7.38
CA ASP A 8 23.02 -1.73 -6.95
C ASP A 8 22.28 -2.71 -7.88
N PRO A 9 22.88 -3.85 -8.25
CA PRO A 9 22.20 -4.88 -9.03
C PRO A 9 20.80 -5.27 -8.54
N LEU A 10 20.56 -5.29 -7.22
CA LEU A 10 19.26 -5.62 -6.62
C LEU A 10 18.20 -4.52 -6.84
N GLU A 11 18.63 -3.31 -7.19
CA GLU A 11 17.77 -2.18 -7.55
C GLU A 11 17.65 -2.01 -9.06
N GLU A 12 18.68 -2.42 -9.81
CA GLU A 12 18.71 -2.35 -11.27
C GLU A 12 17.85 -3.46 -11.88
N PHE A 13 17.97 -4.71 -11.44
CA PHE A 13 17.31 -5.85 -12.07
C PHE A 13 16.05 -6.30 -11.32
N ASP A 14 15.07 -6.81 -12.06
CA ASP A 14 13.79 -7.23 -11.48
C ASP A 14 13.90 -8.63 -10.85
N HIS A 15 14.78 -9.46 -11.41
CA HIS A 15 15.08 -10.80 -10.94
C HIS A 15 16.57 -11.12 -11.11
N LEU A 16 17.18 -11.70 -10.08
CA LEU A 16 18.60 -12.04 -10.07
C LEU A 16 18.81 -13.54 -9.86
N ILE A 17 19.71 -14.11 -10.64
CA ILE A 17 20.21 -15.48 -10.48
C ILE A 17 21.62 -15.36 -9.93
N ILE A 18 21.85 -15.78 -8.68
CA ILE A 18 23.15 -15.64 -8.02
C ILE A 18 23.78 -17.02 -7.86
N PHE A 19 25.02 -17.15 -8.32
CA PHE A 19 25.80 -18.38 -8.27
C PHE A 19 26.72 -18.37 -7.05
N ARG A 20 26.70 -19.46 -6.29
CA ARG A 20 27.60 -19.67 -5.15
C ARG A 20 29.02 -19.92 -5.65
N CYS A 21 30.02 -19.66 -4.81
CA CYS A 21 31.43 -19.90 -5.18
C CYS A 21 31.73 -21.36 -5.55
N ASN A 22 30.98 -22.33 -5.01
CA ASN A 22 31.10 -23.75 -5.38
C ASN A 22 30.35 -24.13 -6.67
N ALA A 23 29.62 -23.21 -7.30
CA ALA A 23 28.96 -23.46 -8.58
C ALA A 23 29.93 -23.88 -9.68
N PHE A 24 31.16 -23.42 -9.56
CA PHE A 24 32.24 -23.69 -10.47
C PHE A 24 32.92 -25.06 -10.29
N GLU A 25 32.57 -25.81 -9.24
CA GLU A 25 33.04 -27.20 -9.04
C GLU A 25 32.35 -28.19 -9.99
N PHE A 26 31.19 -27.80 -10.54
CA PHE A 26 30.43 -28.59 -11.50
C PHE A 26 30.88 -28.36 -12.96
N LEU A 27 31.87 -27.48 -13.16
CA LEU A 27 32.55 -27.31 -14.44
C LEU A 27 33.72 -28.29 -14.52
N GLN A 28 33.95 -28.84 -15.71
CA GLN A 28 35.13 -29.67 -15.99
C GLN A 28 36.46 -28.92 -15.75
N SER A 29 36.44 -27.57 -15.77
CA SER A 29 37.53 -26.68 -15.38
C SER A 29 37.02 -25.61 -14.39
N ARG A 30 37.69 -25.45 -13.24
CA ARG A 30 37.40 -24.33 -12.32
C ARG A 30 37.91 -23.02 -12.97
N PRO A 31 37.06 -22.01 -13.20
CA PRO A 31 37.49 -20.69 -13.61
C PRO A 31 38.24 -20.05 -12.44
N THR A 32 39.51 -19.71 -12.69
CA THR A 32 40.44 -19.08 -11.75
C THR A 32 40.47 -17.56 -11.90
N SER A 33 40.05 -17.04 -13.07
CA SER A 33 40.00 -15.61 -13.39
C SER A 33 38.57 -15.08 -13.50
N ASP A 34 38.38 -13.76 -13.28
CA ASP A 34 37.06 -13.12 -13.46
C ASP A 34 36.60 -13.10 -14.92
N THR A 35 37.53 -13.17 -15.88
CA THR A 35 37.24 -13.31 -17.31
C THR A 35 36.58 -14.65 -17.62
N GLU A 36 37.11 -15.77 -17.09
CA GLU A 36 36.52 -17.10 -17.30
C GLU A 36 35.13 -17.22 -16.65
N ARG A 37 34.92 -16.59 -15.48
CA ARG A 37 33.59 -16.51 -14.85
C ARG A 37 32.58 -15.78 -15.72
N THR A 38 33.01 -14.69 -16.35
CA THR A 38 32.17 -13.87 -17.23
C THR A 38 31.83 -14.61 -18.52
N GLU A 39 32.82 -15.25 -19.15
CA GLU A 39 32.60 -16.12 -20.32
C GLU A 39 31.61 -17.24 -20.01
N TRP A 40 31.76 -17.88 -18.85
CA TRP A 40 30.83 -18.92 -18.41
C TRP A 40 29.39 -18.39 -18.27
N LEU A 41 29.19 -17.25 -17.61
CA LEU A 41 27.87 -16.63 -17.52
C LEU A 41 27.29 -16.31 -18.92
N ASN A 42 28.14 -15.87 -19.85
CA ASN A 42 27.76 -15.60 -21.23
C ASN A 42 27.36 -16.87 -21.99
N THR A 43 27.80 -18.07 -21.59
CA THR A 43 27.29 -19.33 -22.15
C THR A 43 25.89 -19.69 -21.65
N LEU A 44 25.52 -19.25 -20.44
CA LEU A 44 24.20 -19.52 -19.85
C LEU A 44 23.13 -18.53 -20.27
N ALA A 45 23.50 -17.26 -20.49
CA ALA A 45 22.56 -16.20 -20.82
C ALA A 45 21.69 -16.50 -22.05
N PRO A 46 22.21 -16.98 -23.20
CA PRO A 46 21.39 -17.33 -24.36
C PRO A 46 20.35 -18.40 -24.07
N VAL A 47 20.69 -19.40 -23.25
CA VAL A 47 19.76 -20.48 -22.87
C VAL A 47 18.59 -19.94 -22.05
N ILE A 48 18.86 -18.95 -21.19
CA ILE A 48 17.82 -18.28 -20.39
C ILE A 48 16.96 -17.39 -21.30
N VAL A 49 17.56 -16.71 -22.28
CA VAL A 49 16.83 -15.93 -23.29
C VAL A 49 15.88 -16.81 -24.09
N ASP A 50 16.36 -17.94 -24.61
CA ASP A 50 15.55 -18.90 -25.37
C ASP A 50 14.38 -19.46 -24.54
N ALA A 51 14.59 -19.66 -23.23
CA ALA A 51 13.57 -20.19 -22.34
C ALA A 51 12.53 -19.15 -21.91
N MET A 52 12.95 -17.91 -21.72
CA MET A 52 12.09 -16.83 -21.22
C MET A 52 11.39 -16.06 -22.35
N THR A 53 11.92 -16.14 -23.58
CA THR A 53 11.34 -15.56 -24.80
C THR A 53 10.91 -14.10 -24.59
N GLU A 54 9.65 -13.77 -24.85
CA GLU A 54 9.07 -12.42 -24.80
C GLU A 54 8.95 -11.86 -23.37
N ARG A 55 9.19 -12.70 -22.34
CA ARG A 55 9.12 -12.32 -20.92
C ARG A 55 10.32 -11.50 -20.46
N LEU A 56 11.39 -11.44 -21.23
CA LEU A 56 12.58 -10.64 -20.93
C LEU A 56 12.63 -9.40 -21.82
N THR A 57 12.90 -8.26 -21.21
CA THR A 57 13.25 -7.03 -21.92
C THR A 57 14.77 -6.84 -22.00
N ALA A 58 15.51 -7.29 -20.98
CA ALA A 58 16.97 -7.30 -20.98
C ALA A 58 17.54 -8.40 -20.07
N ILE A 59 18.77 -8.82 -20.38
CA ILE A 59 19.58 -9.73 -19.57
C ILE A 59 21.01 -9.19 -19.48
N LYS A 60 21.64 -9.30 -18.32
CA LYS A 60 23.03 -8.87 -18.12
C LYS A 60 23.77 -9.79 -17.17
N CYS A 61 24.95 -10.23 -17.57
CA CYS A 61 25.91 -10.91 -16.70
C CYS A 61 26.61 -9.86 -15.84
N ILE A 62 26.60 -10.03 -14.51
CA ILE A 62 27.09 -9.04 -13.57
C ILE A 62 27.81 -9.69 -12.40
N SER A 63 28.58 -8.88 -11.68
CA SER A 63 29.26 -9.24 -10.44
C SER A 63 28.61 -8.45 -9.30
N ILE A 64 28.14 -9.14 -8.26
CA ILE A 64 27.53 -8.49 -7.08
C ILE A 64 28.61 -8.28 -6.02
N PRO A 65 28.98 -7.03 -5.72
CA PRO A 65 30.05 -6.75 -4.78
C PRO A 65 29.63 -7.04 -3.34
N LEU A 66 30.52 -7.71 -2.60
CA LEU A 66 30.40 -7.92 -1.16
C LEU A 66 31.28 -6.91 -0.41
N ARG A 67 30.93 -6.67 0.86
CA ARG A 67 31.74 -5.83 1.76
C ARG A 67 33.14 -6.40 1.99
N SER A 68 33.34 -7.71 1.79
CA SER A 68 34.63 -8.41 1.90
C SER A 68 35.56 -8.24 0.69
N LYS A 69 35.22 -7.38 -0.29
CA LYS A 69 35.95 -7.21 -1.58
C LYS A 69 35.98 -8.46 -2.49
N SER A 70 35.16 -9.46 -2.16
CA SER A 70 34.86 -10.60 -3.03
C SER A 70 33.52 -10.37 -3.70
N ASP A 71 33.28 -11.00 -4.85
CA ASP A 71 32.02 -10.82 -5.55
C ASP A 71 31.29 -12.13 -5.82
N PHE A 72 29.97 -12.06 -5.94
CA PHE A 72 29.17 -13.17 -6.46
C PHE A 72 28.84 -12.98 -7.94
N PRO A 73 29.13 -13.98 -8.79
CA PRO A 73 28.69 -13.97 -10.18
C PRO A 73 27.17 -14.12 -10.23
N ALA A 74 26.52 -13.28 -11.04
CA ALA A 74 25.08 -13.27 -11.18
C ALA A 74 24.62 -12.94 -12.60
N ILE A 75 23.38 -13.32 -12.90
CA ILE A 75 22.66 -12.92 -14.10
C ILE A 75 21.45 -12.09 -13.66
N GLY A 76 21.42 -10.84 -14.09
CA GLY A 76 20.31 -9.92 -13.90
C GLY A 76 19.33 -10.00 -15.06
N LEU A 77 18.04 -10.09 -14.73
CA LEU A 77 16.94 -10.14 -15.66
C LEU A 77 16.04 -8.91 -15.48
N LYS A 78 15.72 -8.25 -16.59
CA LYS A 78 14.63 -7.28 -16.69
C LYS A 78 13.42 -7.97 -17.29
N LEU A 79 12.31 -7.93 -16.57
CA LEU A 79 11.10 -8.67 -16.93
C LEU A 79 10.12 -7.78 -17.70
N ASN A 80 9.37 -8.39 -18.61
CA ASN A 80 8.20 -7.81 -19.26
C ASN A 80 6.95 -8.07 -18.39
N PRO A 81 6.43 -7.08 -17.64
CA PRO A 81 5.35 -7.30 -16.66
C PRO A 81 4.10 -8.05 -17.17
N PRO A 82 3.52 -7.73 -18.35
CA PRO A 82 2.29 -8.41 -18.82
C PRO A 82 2.48 -9.91 -19.08
N GLN A 83 3.71 -10.35 -19.35
CA GLN A 83 4.00 -11.74 -19.74
C GLN A 83 4.76 -12.52 -18.67
N SER A 84 5.47 -11.85 -17.75
CA SER A 84 6.34 -12.51 -16.77
C SER A 84 5.60 -13.53 -15.90
N ASP A 85 4.37 -13.23 -15.51
CA ASP A 85 3.56 -14.07 -14.62
C ASP A 85 2.65 -15.07 -15.35
N SER A 86 2.60 -15.04 -16.69
CA SER A 86 1.77 -15.97 -17.46
C SER A 86 2.19 -17.42 -17.19
N PRO A 87 1.30 -18.35 -16.79
CA PRO A 87 1.69 -19.73 -16.52
C PRO A 87 1.96 -20.53 -17.80
N ILE A 88 1.63 -20.01 -18.99
CA ILE A 88 1.71 -20.74 -20.25
C ILE A 88 2.80 -20.12 -21.14
N ILE A 89 3.70 -20.96 -21.66
CA ILE A 89 4.58 -20.62 -22.78
C ILE A 89 3.98 -21.25 -24.02
N ARG A 90 3.54 -20.42 -24.97
CA ARG A 90 3.06 -20.87 -26.28
C ARG A 90 4.26 -21.06 -27.19
N GLY A 91 4.40 -22.25 -27.74
CA GLY A 91 5.42 -22.60 -28.73
C GLY A 91 4.86 -22.63 -30.16
N PRO A 92 5.65 -23.13 -31.13
CA PRO A 92 5.25 -23.27 -32.52
C PRO A 92 4.16 -24.33 -32.76
N ARG A 93 3.57 -24.32 -33.96
CA ARG A 93 2.58 -25.32 -34.39
C ARG A 93 3.19 -26.73 -34.35
N SER A 94 2.42 -27.68 -33.83
CA SER A 94 2.83 -29.09 -33.75
C SER A 94 3.05 -29.69 -35.15
N GLY A 95 3.99 -30.62 -35.28
CA GLY A 95 4.35 -31.26 -36.55
C GLY A 95 5.27 -30.43 -37.48
N THR A 96 5.68 -29.23 -37.06
CA THR A 96 6.68 -28.42 -37.77
C THR A 96 8.09 -28.66 -37.22
N ASP A 97 9.13 -28.35 -38.00
CA ASP A 97 10.52 -28.44 -37.54
C ASP A 97 10.78 -27.55 -36.31
N ALA A 98 10.18 -26.36 -36.28
CA ALA A 98 10.23 -25.46 -35.12
C ALA A 98 9.56 -26.10 -33.88
N GLY A 99 8.44 -26.80 -34.05
CA GLY A 99 7.80 -27.57 -32.98
C GLY A 99 8.68 -28.71 -32.46
N ASN A 100 9.38 -29.42 -33.36
CA ASN A 100 10.32 -30.47 -32.98
C ASN A 100 11.52 -29.92 -32.19
N GLN A 101 12.05 -28.76 -32.59
CA GLN A 101 13.11 -28.06 -31.85
C GLN A 101 12.64 -27.62 -30.46
N PHE A 102 11.43 -27.04 -30.37
CA PHE A 102 10.82 -26.63 -29.11
C PHE A 102 10.67 -27.83 -28.15
N ARG A 103 10.14 -28.95 -28.66
CA ARG A 103 10.01 -30.19 -27.90
C ARG A 103 11.36 -30.73 -27.45
N LYS A 104 12.39 -30.68 -28.30
CA LYS A 104 13.76 -31.10 -27.94
C LYS A 104 14.35 -30.25 -26.81
N PHE A 105 14.10 -28.94 -26.82
CA PHE A 105 14.55 -28.03 -25.77
C PHE A 105 13.84 -28.29 -24.43
N TRP A 106 12.50 -28.32 -24.42
CA TRP A 106 11.69 -28.49 -23.21
C TRP A 106 11.56 -29.93 -22.75
N GLY A 107 11.83 -30.91 -23.60
CA GLY A 107 11.78 -32.33 -23.28
C GLY A 107 10.42 -32.76 -22.74
N ASP A 108 10.43 -33.37 -21.56
CA ASP A 108 9.26 -33.85 -20.82
C ASP A 108 8.26 -32.74 -20.41
N LYS A 109 8.68 -31.47 -20.44
CA LYS A 109 7.80 -30.33 -20.15
C LYS A 109 6.98 -29.83 -21.34
N SER A 110 7.30 -30.25 -22.57
CA SER A 110 6.51 -29.89 -23.75
C SER A 110 5.26 -30.76 -23.84
N GLU A 111 4.10 -30.13 -23.95
CA GLU A 111 2.83 -30.81 -24.21
C GLU A 111 2.08 -30.15 -25.36
N ILE A 112 1.30 -30.94 -26.11
CA ILE A 112 0.50 -30.44 -27.21
C ILE A 112 -0.83 -29.90 -26.65
N ARG A 113 -1.20 -28.67 -27.02
CA ARG A 113 -2.50 -28.07 -26.67
C ARG A 113 -3.22 -27.53 -27.89
N HIS A 114 -4.54 -27.59 -27.85
CA HIS A 114 -5.38 -26.81 -28.75
C HIS A 114 -5.37 -25.34 -28.32
N VAL A 115 -4.94 -24.46 -29.22
CA VAL A 115 -5.01 -23.01 -29.06
C VAL A 115 -5.67 -22.48 -30.34
N ASP A 116 -6.81 -21.82 -30.20
CA ASP A 116 -7.58 -21.25 -31.31
C ASP A 116 -7.93 -22.25 -32.43
N GLY A 117 -8.16 -23.52 -32.07
CA GLY A 117 -8.54 -24.60 -32.99
C GLY A 117 -7.37 -25.40 -33.57
N ASP A 118 -6.15 -24.87 -33.50
CA ASP A 118 -4.93 -25.52 -34.00
C ASP A 118 -4.11 -26.16 -32.87
N LEU A 119 -3.24 -27.11 -33.22
CA LEU A 119 -2.35 -27.82 -32.29
C LEU A 119 -1.00 -27.10 -32.18
N PHE A 120 -0.64 -26.69 -30.97
CA PHE A 120 0.65 -26.04 -30.67
C PHE A 120 1.41 -26.81 -29.60
N GLU A 121 2.74 -26.78 -29.67
CA GLU A 121 3.57 -27.17 -28.52
C GLU A 121 3.48 -26.08 -27.44
N CYS A 122 3.30 -26.47 -26.18
CA CYS A 122 3.16 -25.54 -25.06
C CYS A 122 3.89 -26.08 -23.82
N VAL A 123 4.24 -25.16 -22.90
CA VAL A 123 4.74 -25.51 -21.57
C VAL A 123 3.88 -24.84 -20.53
N LEU A 124 3.52 -25.60 -19.48
CA LEU A 124 2.76 -25.10 -18.35
C LEU A 124 3.58 -25.05 -17.07
N TRP A 125 3.39 -23.94 -16.36
CA TRP A 125 3.91 -23.71 -15.03
C TRP A 125 2.78 -23.59 -14.03
N ASN A 126 3.10 -23.88 -12.77
CA ASN A 126 2.13 -23.72 -11.70
C ASN A 126 2.00 -22.23 -11.36
N SER A 127 0.81 -21.66 -11.54
CA SER A 127 0.50 -20.25 -11.27
C SER A 127 0.56 -19.87 -9.78
N SER A 128 0.44 -20.84 -8.86
CA SER A 128 0.59 -20.58 -7.41
C SER A 128 2.02 -20.31 -6.97
N LYS A 129 3.00 -20.51 -7.86
CA LYS A 129 4.42 -20.27 -7.60
C LYS A 129 4.95 -19.28 -8.63
N ASN A 130 6.01 -18.57 -8.29
CA ASN A 130 6.66 -17.65 -9.21
C ASN A 130 7.10 -18.41 -10.48
N VAL A 131 6.59 -17.99 -11.65
CA VAL A 131 6.78 -18.70 -12.93
C VAL A 131 8.22 -18.54 -13.42
N THR A 132 8.79 -17.33 -13.38
CA THR A 132 10.19 -17.06 -13.72
C THR A 132 11.16 -17.95 -12.94
N LEU A 133 10.96 -18.08 -11.63
CA LEU A 133 11.73 -18.96 -10.76
C LEU A 133 11.69 -20.42 -11.23
N GLN A 134 10.52 -20.91 -11.66
CA GLN A 134 10.35 -22.28 -12.13
C GLN A 134 11.07 -22.50 -13.47
N ILE A 135 10.89 -21.60 -14.43
CA ILE A 135 11.53 -21.65 -15.75
C ILE A 135 13.05 -21.71 -15.61
N VAL A 136 13.62 -20.72 -14.91
CA VAL A 136 15.08 -20.63 -14.72
C VAL A 136 15.62 -21.87 -14.03
N ASN A 137 14.94 -22.35 -12.98
CA ASN A 137 15.39 -23.55 -12.29
C ASN A 137 15.36 -24.80 -13.17
N HIS A 138 14.33 -24.96 -14.01
CA HIS A 138 14.22 -26.10 -14.92
C HIS A 138 15.35 -26.08 -15.96
N VAL A 139 15.56 -24.94 -16.60
CA VAL A 139 16.56 -24.77 -17.67
C VAL A 139 17.97 -24.98 -17.13
N LEU A 140 18.31 -24.37 -15.99
CA LEU A 140 19.60 -24.57 -15.36
C LEU A 140 19.78 -26.03 -14.93
N SER A 141 18.76 -26.67 -14.34
CA SER A 141 18.87 -28.09 -13.93
C SER A 141 19.14 -29.07 -15.08
N LYS A 142 18.73 -28.76 -16.32
CA LYS A 142 19.09 -29.57 -17.49
C LYS A 142 20.53 -29.36 -17.96
N LYS A 143 21.11 -28.18 -17.71
CA LYS A 143 22.49 -27.85 -18.07
C LYS A 143 23.50 -28.35 -17.04
N PHE A 144 23.14 -28.36 -15.75
CA PHE A 144 23.98 -28.90 -14.68
C PHE A 144 23.71 -30.39 -14.47
N VAL A 145 24.64 -31.25 -14.91
CA VAL A 145 24.63 -32.68 -14.58
C VAL A 145 25.13 -32.85 -13.15
N PHE A 146 24.24 -33.18 -12.20
CA PHE A 146 24.62 -33.40 -10.81
C PHE A 146 25.31 -34.76 -10.64
N ALA A 147 26.65 -34.77 -10.70
CA ALA A 147 27.43 -35.94 -10.33
C ALA A 147 27.44 -36.09 -8.80
N GLY A 148 26.57 -36.95 -8.27
CA GLY A 148 26.59 -37.39 -6.87
C GLY A 148 25.82 -36.49 -5.89
N GLY A 149 24.76 -37.05 -5.28
CA GLY A 149 24.18 -36.85 -3.94
C GLY A 149 24.08 -35.48 -3.24
N THR A 150 24.78 -34.41 -3.63
CA THR A 150 24.75 -33.13 -2.93
C THR A 150 23.42 -32.43 -3.16
N SER A 151 22.60 -32.34 -2.10
CA SER A 151 21.24 -31.78 -2.19
C SER A 151 21.15 -30.26 -2.40
N ARG A 152 22.28 -29.52 -2.44
CA ARG A 152 22.25 -28.05 -2.49
C ARG A 152 22.60 -27.52 -3.88
N ARG A 153 21.64 -26.85 -4.52
CA ARG A 153 21.83 -26.22 -5.84
C ARG A 153 22.98 -25.21 -5.81
N PRO A 154 23.80 -25.11 -6.88
CA PRO A 154 24.89 -24.15 -6.92
C PRO A 154 24.43 -22.69 -7.12
N TRP A 155 23.16 -22.47 -7.48
CA TRP A 155 22.56 -21.15 -7.55
C TRP A 155 21.36 -20.99 -6.60
N TYR A 156 20.95 -19.75 -6.42
CA TYR A 156 19.65 -19.35 -5.88
C TYR A 156 19.20 -18.08 -6.60
N GLN A 157 17.94 -17.71 -6.39
CA GLN A 157 17.34 -16.62 -7.13
C GLN A 157 16.71 -15.62 -6.17
N VAL A 158 16.88 -14.34 -6.46
CA VAL A 158 16.19 -13.23 -5.81
C VAL A 158 15.09 -12.78 -6.76
N THR A 159 13.86 -13.19 -6.45
CA THR A 159 12.66 -12.91 -7.24
C THR A 159 12.09 -11.53 -6.93
N SER A 160 11.41 -10.91 -7.89
CA SER A 160 10.67 -9.66 -7.68
C SER A 160 9.69 -9.72 -6.50
N THR A 161 9.02 -10.86 -6.34
CA THR A 161 8.01 -11.09 -5.30
C THR A 161 8.57 -11.66 -3.99
N ARG A 162 9.89 -11.56 -3.75
CA ARG A 162 10.56 -12.23 -2.60
C ARG A 162 9.97 -11.85 -1.24
N LEU A 163 9.44 -10.63 -1.12
CA LEU A 163 8.82 -10.10 0.10
C LEU A 163 7.28 -10.13 0.08
N ASN A 164 6.63 -10.54 -1.02
CA ASN A 164 5.16 -10.46 -1.16
C ASN A 164 4.43 -11.30 -0.12
N ALA A 165 5.02 -12.40 0.35
CA ALA A 165 4.46 -13.21 1.42
C ALA A 165 4.33 -12.45 2.75
N LEU A 166 5.05 -11.33 2.94
CA LEU A 166 4.77 -10.43 4.04
C LEU A 166 3.40 -9.79 3.83
N LEU A 167 3.07 -9.32 2.64
CA LEU A 167 1.82 -8.61 2.33
C LEU A 167 0.53 -9.45 2.46
N SER A 168 0.66 -10.77 2.54
CA SER A 168 -0.46 -11.66 2.83
C SER A 168 -0.66 -11.85 4.33
N PRO A 169 -1.90 -11.94 4.83
CA PRO A 169 -2.14 -12.33 6.22
C PRO A 169 -1.57 -13.74 6.45
N LEU A 170 -0.76 -13.88 7.49
CA LEU A 170 -0.11 -15.16 7.80
C LEU A 170 -1.16 -16.14 8.32
N LEU A 171 -1.32 -17.29 7.64
CA LEU A 171 -2.25 -18.36 8.02
C LEU A 171 -1.47 -19.53 8.64
N PRO A 172 -1.53 -19.76 9.97
CA PRO A 172 -0.93 -20.95 10.56
C PRO A 172 -1.79 -22.19 10.22
N PRO A 173 -1.20 -23.28 9.70
CA PRO A 173 -1.95 -24.45 9.23
C PRO A 173 -2.67 -25.26 10.34
N GLN A 174 -2.55 -24.89 11.62
CA GLN A 174 -3.03 -25.68 12.76
C GLN A 174 -4.03 -24.94 13.68
N THR A 175 -4.53 -23.76 13.30
CA THR A 175 -5.43 -22.95 14.16
C THR A 175 -6.91 -23.18 13.88
N PHE A 176 -7.76 -23.12 14.93
CA PHE A 176 -9.23 -23.10 14.80
C PHE A 176 -9.79 -21.72 14.41
N ILE A 177 -8.93 -20.70 14.25
CA ILE A 177 -9.37 -19.35 13.90
C ILE A 177 -9.90 -19.37 12.47
N GLN A 178 -11.21 -19.19 12.30
CA GLN A 178 -11.82 -18.94 11.01
C GLN A 178 -11.53 -17.50 10.62
N PHE A 179 -10.87 -17.32 9.48
CA PHE A 179 -10.40 -16.02 9.02
C PHE A 179 -11.55 -15.24 8.38
N PRO A 180 -11.67 -13.92 8.62
CA PRO A 180 -12.51 -13.10 7.79
C PRO A 180 -12.10 -13.24 6.33
N PRO A 181 -13.06 -13.34 5.42
CA PRO A 181 -12.75 -13.09 4.03
C PRO A 181 -12.28 -11.64 3.86
N ARG A 182 -11.39 -11.41 2.90
CA ARG A 182 -10.95 -10.07 2.51
C ARG A 182 -11.37 -9.79 1.06
N ALA A 183 -11.62 -8.54 0.74
CA ALA A 183 -12.06 -8.13 -0.59
C ALA A 183 -10.92 -8.30 -1.61
N SER A 184 -11.22 -8.92 -2.75
CA SER A 184 -10.33 -8.82 -3.92
C SER A 184 -10.52 -7.47 -4.61
N THR A 185 -9.57 -7.08 -5.48
CA THR A 185 -9.73 -5.87 -6.31
C THR A 185 -11.02 -5.91 -7.14
N LEU A 186 -11.37 -7.07 -7.70
CA LEU A 186 -12.61 -7.25 -8.45
C LEU A 186 -13.86 -7.09 -7.55
N HIS A 187 -13.81 -7.53 -6.30
CA HIS A 187 -14.89 -7.34 -5.34
C HIS A 187 -15.13 -5.85 -5.07
N LEU A 188 -14.05 -5.07 -4.89
CA LEU A 188 -14.14 -3.63 -4.66
C LEU A 188 -14.73 -2.90 -5.88
N ILE A 189 -14.27 -3.23 -7.09
CA ILE A 189 -14.80 -2.66 -8.35
C ILE A 189 -16.31 -2.89 -8.43
N ARG A 190 -16.74 -4.16 -8.28
CA ARG A 190 -18.17 -4.50 -8.35
C ARG A 190 -19.01 -3.86 -7.26
N SER A 191 -18.44 -3.67 -6.06
CA SER A 191 -19.12 -3.00 -4.96
C SER A 191 -19.38 -1.53 -5.27
N VAL A 192 -18.44 -0.85 -5.94
CA VAL A 192 -18.62 0.53 -6.40
C VAL A 192 -19.61 0.59 -7.57
N ASP A 193 -19.55 -0.33 -8.53
CA ASP A 193 -20.50 -0.39 -9.65
C ASP A 193 -21.95 -0.62 -9.17
N GLN A 194 -22.13 -1.50 -8.19
CA GLN A 194 -23.41 -1.74 -7.55
C GLN A 194 -23.89 -0.51 -6.77
N LEU A 195 -23.00 0.14 -6.02
CA LEU A 195 -23.34 1.39 -5.34
C LEU A 195 -23.78 2.47 -6.33
N ASN A 196 -23.06 2.63 -7.44
CA ASN A 196 -23.39 3.60 -8.48
C ASN A 196 -24.78 3.33 -9.08
N SER A 197 -25.06 2.07 -9.41
CA SER A 197 -26.37 1.64 -9.92
C SER A 197 -27.48 1.90 -8.89
N LEU A 198 -27.24 1.53 -7.61
CA LEU A 198 -28.19 1.75 -6.52
C LEU A 198 -28.54 3.23 -6.34
N LEU A 199 -27.54 4.12 -6.41
CA LEU A 199 -27.70 5.56 -6.24
C LEU A 199 -28.39 6.20 -7.46
N PHE A 200 -28.07 5.79 -8.69
CA PHE A 200 -28.72 6.29 -9.90
C PHE A 200 -30.21 5.95 -9.95
N ASP A 201 -30.60 4.77 -9.48
CA ASP A 201 -32.02 4.43 -9.36
C ASP A 201 -32.80 5.39 -8.45
N LEU A 202 -32.13 6.08 -7.52
CA LEU A 202 -32.77 7.04 -6.62
C LEU A 202 -33.03 8.39 -7.27
N ASN A 203 -32.40 8.71 -8.41
CA ASN A 203 -32.48 10.03 -9.05
C ASN A 203 -33.91 10.51 -9.31
N LYS A 204 -34.84 9.59 -9.62
CA LYS A 204 -36.28 9.90 -9.81
C LYS A 204 -36.96 10.50 -8.57
N HIS A 205 -36.37 10.31 -7.39
CA HIS A 205 -36.94 10.71 -6.10
C HIS A 205 -36.03 11.69 -5.33
N LEU A 206 -34.96 12.18 -5.97
CA LEU A 206 -34.03 13.14 -5.42
C LEU A 206 -34.24 14.53 -6.07
N PRO A 207 -33.99 15.62 -5.32
CA PRO A 207 -34.11 16.98 -5.86
C PRO A 207 -32.95 17.37 -6.78
N LEU A 208 -31.84 16.63 -6.73
CA LEU A 208 -30.68 16.76 -7.61
C LEU A 208 -30.21 15.38 -8.04
N ASN A 209 -29.88 15.25 -9.31
CA ASN A 209 -29.34 14.01 -9.86
C ASN A 209 -27.92 13.74 -9.35
N ILE A 210 -27.67 12.49 -9.00
CA ILE A 210 -26.33 11.93 -8.80
C ILE A 210 -25.80 11.55 -10.18
N MET A 211 -24.65 12.10 -10.54
CA MET A 211 -23.97 11.94 -11.84
C MET A 211 -22.89 10.86 -11.82
N GLY A 212 -22.38 10.51 -10.64
CA GLY A 212 -21.42 9.43 -10.49
C GLY A 212 -20.79 9.38 -9.11
N VAL A 213 -19.89 8.42 -8.95
CA VAL A 213 -19.16 8.15 -7.71
C VAL A 213 -17.66 8.05 -8.00
N GLN A 214 -16.85 8.69 -7.16
CA GLN A 214 -15.40 8.67 -7.26
C GLN A 214 -14.78 8.06 -6.00
N PRO A 215 -14.21 6.84 -6.07
CA PRO A 215 -13.50 6.23 -4.94
C PRO A 215 -12.17 6.94 -4.65
N ILE A 216 -11.87 7.19 -3.37
CA ILE A 216 -10.64 7.90 -2.97
C ILE A 216 -9.76 7.13 -1.96
N SER A 217 -10.26 6.09 -1.29
CA SER A 217 -9.46 5.29 -0.35
C SER A 217 -8.42 4.40 -1.04
N ALA A 218 -7.35 4.05 -0.30
CA ALA A 218 -6.20 3.27 -0.78
C ALA A 218 -6.55 1.88 -1.30
N GLU A 219 -7.61 1.29 -0.78
CA GLU A 219 -8.13 -0.01 -1.16
C GLU A 219 -8.49 -0.05 -2.65
N PHE A 220 -9.07 1.04 -3.18
CA PHE A 220 -9.51 1.11 -4.58
C PHE A 220 -8.36 1.27 -5.58
N ARG A 221 -7.20 1.75 -5.13
CA ARG A 221 -5.95 1.84 -5.91
C ARG A 221 -4.94 0.76 -5.56
N GLY A 222 -5.34 -0.25 -4.78
CA GLY A 222 -4.52 -1.41 -4.42
C GLY A 222 -3.33 -1.12 -3.50
N THR A 223 -3.18 0.10 -2.97
CA THR A 223 -2.02 0.51 -2.15
C THR A 223 -2.25 0.35 -0.64
N SER A 224 -3.44 -0.09 -0.21
CA SER A 224 -3.70 -0.44 1.20
C SER A 224 -2.89 -1.69 1.59
N VAL A 225 -2.20 -1.66 2.73
CA VAL A 225 -1.26 -2.75 3.14
C VAL A 225 -1.94 -4.10 3.10
N PHE A 226 -3.16 -4.17 3.64
CA PHE A 226 -3.99 -5.35 3.61
C PHE A 226 -5.35 -5.03 3.02
N ALA A 227 -5.88 -5.95 2.21
CA ALA A 227 -7.22 -5.83 1.66
C ALA A 227 -8.29 -5.70 2.76
N PRO A 228 -9.38 -4.94 2.53
CA PRO A 228 -10.39 -4.71 3.54
C PRO A 228 -11.12 -6.00 3.89
N ILE A 229 -11.48 -6.13 5.17
CA ILE A 229 -12.23 -7.27 5.69
C ILE A 229 -13.68 -7.21 5.20
N LEU A 230 -14.22 -8.35 4.79
CA LEU A 230 -15.61 -8.52 4.42
C LEU A 230 -16.41 -9.04 5.61
N THR A 231 -17.44 -8.29 6.00
CA THR A 231 -18.45 -8.78 6.94
C THR A 231 -19.50 -9.57 6.19
N ILE A 232 -19.63 -10.85 6.53
CA ILE A 232 -20.71 -11.69 6.01
C ILE A 232 -21.79 -11.82 7.08
N ASP A 233 -23.04 -11.75 6.65
CA ASP A 233 -24.17 -12.09 7.50
C ASP A 233 -24.11 -13.56 7.89
N GLY A 234 -23.67 -13.84 9.12
CA GLY A 234 -23.84 -15.14 9.72
C GLY A 234 -25.31 -15.39 10.05
N PRO A 235 -25.81 -16.64 9.99
CA PRO A 235 -27.15 -16.96 10.46
C PRO A 235 -27.29 -16.46 11.90
N PRO A 236 -28.44 -15.85 12.28
CA PRO A 236 -28.65 -15.41 13.65
C PRO A 236 -28.46 -16.63 14.56
N LYS A 237 -27.41 -16.60 15.40
CA LYS A 237 -27.19 -17.68 16.38
C LYS A 237 -28.46 -17.77 17.22
N ARG A 238 -29.22 -18.87 17.07
CA ARG A 238 -30.54 -19.15 17.69
C ARG A 238 -30.57 -19.14 19.24
N ARG A 239 -29.54 -18.60 19.89
CA ARG A 239 -29.47 -18.42 21.35
C ARG A 239 -28.89 -17.04 21.65
N ALA A 240 -29.75 -16.03 21.71
CA ALA A 240 -29.41 -14.75 22.33
C ALA A 240 -30.66 -14.12 22.97
N ASN A 241 -31.31 -14.85 23.88
CA ASN A 241 -32.21 -14.26 24.88
C ASN A 241 -31.43 -13.48 25.96
N SER A 242 -30.37 -12.77 25.58
CA SER A 242 -29.72 -11.84 26.49
C SER A 242 -29.28 -10.61 25.69
N LEU A 243 -30.03 -9.53 25.86
CA LEU A 243 -29.56 -8.14 25.72
C LEU A 243 -28.46 -7.83 26.76
N LYS A 244 -27.47 -8.73 26.92
CA LYS A 244 -26.26 -8.42 27.68
C LYS A 244 -25.41 -7.51 26.79
N HIS A 245 -24.91 -6.42 27.37
CA HIS A 245 -24.01 -5.45 26.75
C HIS A 245 -23.02 -6.16 25.81
N LYS A 246 -23.04 -5.80 24.51
CA LYS A 246 -22.02 -6.23 23.55
C LYS A 246 -20.67 -5.77 24.10
N SER A 247 -19.79 -6.70 24.47
CA SER A 247 -18.45 -6.35 24.96
C SER A 247 -17.54 -6.11 23.76
N TRP A 248 -16.55 -5.22 23.88
CA TRP A 248 -15.45 -5.12 22.89
C TRP A 248 -14.73 -6.45 22.70
N ARG A 249 -14.82 -7.35 23.69
CA ARG A 249 -14.31 -8.72 23.64
C ARG A 249 -15.01 -9.60 22.60
N ASP A 250 -16.18 -9.22 22.10
CA ASP A 250 -16.90 -9.95 21.04
C ASP A 250 -16.56 -9.43 19.63
N VAL A 251 -15.73 -8.38 19.53
CA VAL A 251 -15.25 -7.85 18.26
C VAL A 251 -14.00 -8.63 17.84
N HIS A 252 -14.06 -9.26 16.67
CA HIS A 252 -12.95 -10.05 16.13
C HIS A 252 -12.25 -9.35 14.96
N GLU A 253 -12.87 -8.32 14.41
CA GLU A 253 -12.48 -7.68 13.16
C GLU A 253 -12.79 -6.19 13.24
N ILE A 254 -11.91 -5.36 12.68
CA ILE A 254 -12.11 -3.92 12.57
C ILE A 254 -12.63 -3.62 11.17
N LEU A 255 -13.74 -2.91 11.10
CA LEU A 255 -14.30 -2.41 9.84
C LEU A 255 -14.16 -0.90 9.80
N ARG A 256 -13.38 -0.42 8.83
CA ARG A 256 -13.25 1.00 8.54
C ARG A 256 -14.06 1.36 7.30
N PRO A 257 -14.64 2.57 7.26
CA PRO A 257 -15.32 3.04 6.06
C PRO A 257 -14.33 3.25 4.92
N LEU A 258 -14.70 2.83 3.72
CA LEU A 258 -14.02 3.21 2.48
C LEU A 258 -14.70 4.45 1.90
N TYR A 259 -13.93 5.44 1.49
CA TYR A 259 -14.44 6.75 1.11
C TYR A 259 -14.68 6.85 -0.40
N VAL A 260 -15.83 7.44 -0.74
CA VAL A 260 -16.27 7.74 -2.10
C VAL A 260 -16.89 9.13 -2.13
N ILE A 261 -16.54 9.95 -3.11
CA ILE A 261 -17.15 11.26 -3.35
C ILE A 261 -18.28 11.12 -4.37
N LEU A 262 -19.45 11.68 -4.07
CA LEU A 262 -20.58 11.74 -4.99
C LEU A 262 -20.47 12.99 -5.85
N ASN A 263 -20.62 12.82 -7.16
CA ASN A 263 -20.72 13.92 -8.11
C ASN A 263 -22.21 14.20 -8.33
N LEU A 264 -22.65 15.42 -8.04
CA LEU A 264 -24.03 15.85 -8.24
C LEU A 264 -24.14 16.79 -9.44
N GLU A 265 -25.34 16.89 -10.00
CA GLU A 265 -25.63 17.96 -10.96
C GLU A 265 -25.48 19.35 -10.33
N THR A 266 -25.18 20.34 -11.16
CA THR A 266 -25.03 21.72 -10.68
C THR A 266 -26.38 22.34 -10.36
N SER A 267 -26.44 23.16 -9.31
CA SER A 267 -27.67 23.84 -8.91
C SER A 267 -27.37 25.23 -8.36
N GLY A 268 -28.18 26.21 -8.78
CA GLY A 268 -28.12 27.57 -8.26
C GLY A 268 -28.91 27.79 -6.97
N LYS A 269 -29.67 26.78 -6.51
CA LYS A 269 -30.65 26.85 -5.40
C LYS A 269 -30.05 26.63 -4.02
N TRP A 270 -28.73 26.43 -3.92
CA TRP A 270 -28.04 26.32 -2.64
C TRP A 270 -28.04 27.67 -1.89
N PRO A 271 -28.14 27.69 -0.54
CA PRO A 271 -28.10 28.92 0.25
C PRO A 271 -26.77 29.64 0.06
N ARG A 272 -26.81 30.93 -0.28
CA ARG A 272 -25.60 31.72 -0.63
C ARG A 272 -25.11 32.66 0.47
N ASP A 273 -25.94 32.88 1.49
CA ASP A 273 -25.68 33.92 2.49
C ASP A 273 -25.28 33.35 3.85
N ASN A 274 -25.47 32.04 4.07
CA ASN A 274 -25.20 31.40 5.35
C ASN A 274 -24.62 29.99 5.17
N TYR A 275 -23.38 29.81 5.64
CA TYR A 275 -22.67 28.53 5.60
C TYR A 275 -23.40 27.42 6.37
N GLN A 276 -23.98 27.73 7.53
CA GLN A 276 -24.72 26.74 8.31
C GLN A 276 -26.02 26.29 7.62
N ALA A 277 -26.73 27.22 6.96
CA ALA A 277 -27.89 26.88 6.16
C ALA A 277 -27.52 25.94 4.99
N PHE A 278 -26.37 26.19 4.35
CA PHE A 278 -25.82 25.30 3.33
C PHE A 278 -25.56 23.89 3.87
N LEU A 279 -24.86 23.77 5.03
CA LEU A 279 -24.60 22.47 5.66
C LEU A 279 -25.89 21.73 6.06
N HIS A 280 -26.92 22.44 6.52
CA HIS A 280 -28.23 21.85 6.79
C HIS A 280 -28.89 21.29 5.53
N MET A 281 -28.85 22.01 4.41
CA MET A 281 -29.39 21.51 3.14
C MET A 281 -28.59 20.32 2.60
N LYS A 282 -27.26 20.34 2.73
CA LYS A 282 -26.39 19.20 2.40
C LYS A 282 -26.80 17.95 3.20
N ARG A 283 -27.01 18.11 4.51
CA ARG A 283 -27.48 17.02 5.38
C ARG A 283 -28.89 16.53 5.03
N LEU A 284 -29.81 17.43 4.69
CA LEU A 284 -31.17 17.06 4.27
C LEU A 284 -31.14 16.21 3.00
N PHE A 285 -30.26 16.54 2.05
CA PHE A 285 -30.06 15.73 0.85
C PHE A 285 -29.57 14.31 1.18
N LEU A 286 -28.58 14.18 2.07
CA LEU A 286 -28.08 12.87 2.52
C LEU A 286 -29.11 12.07 3.32
N LEU A 287 -29.91 12.74 4.17
CA LEU A 287 -31.04 12.12 4.87
C LEU A 287 -32.07 11.58 3.87
N ARG A 288 -32.35 12.32 2.79
CA ARG A 288 -33.26 11.85 1.74
C ARG A 288 -32.73 10.60 1.03
N ILE A 289 -31.43 10.53 0.74
CA ILE A 289 -30.81 9.30 0.20
C ILE A 289 -30.96 8.14 1.20
N HIS A 290 -30.65 8.37 2.48
CA HIS A 290 -30.79 7.37 3.53
C HIS A 290 -32.22 6.79 3.62
N GLU A 291 -33.26 7.64 3.60
CA GLU A 291 -34.67 7.22 3.59
C GLU A 291 -34.97 6.29 2.41
N LEU A 292 -34.53 6.65 1.21
CA LEU A 292 -34.77 5.87 0.00
C LEU A 292 -34.02 4.52 0.02
N LEU A 293 -32.81 4.49 0.58
CA LEU A 293 -32.04 3.26 0.74
C LEU A 293 -32.70 2.27 1.72
N ILE A 294 -33.32 2.78 2.80
CA ILE A 294 -34.07 1.94 3.75
C ILE A 294 -35.19 1.17 3.03
N HIS A 295 -35.93 1.82 2.12
CA HIS A 295 -37.00 1.17 1.35
C HIS A 295 -36.48 0.07 0.42
N LYS A 296 -35.24 0.19 -0.07
CA LYS A 296 -34.55 -0.86 -0.84
C LYS A 296 -33.91 -1.94 0.03
N GLY A 297 -34.03 -1.86 1.37
CA GLY A 297 -33.44 -2.80 2.30
C GLY A 297 -31.92 -2.65 2.48
N VAL A 298 -31.33 -1.56 1.99
CA VAL A 298 -29.88 -1.29 2.07
C VAL A 298 -29.57 -0.58 3.39
N PRO A 299 -28.76 -1.17 4.29
CA PRO A 299 -28.40 -0.51 5.54
C PRO A 299 -27.55 0.73 5.29
N SER A 300 -27.93 1.83 5.92
CA SER A 300 -27.20 3.09 5.82
C SER A 300 -27.36 3.93 7.10
N ARG A 301 -26.44 4.87 7.32
CA ARG A 301 -26.43 5.76 8.49
C ARG A 301 -25.84 7.12 8.15
N VAL A 302 -26.54 8.20 8.50
CA VAL A 302 -25.98 9.56 8.45
C VAL A 302 -25.07 9.79 9.66
N ILE A 303 -23.87 10.34 9.42
CA ILE A 303 -22.89 10.63 10.46
C ILE A 303 -22.85 12.11 10.83
N ALA A 304 -22.24 12.42 11.99
CA ALA A 304 -22.20 13.77 12.55
C ALA A 304 -21.46 14.79 11.66
N SER A 305 -20.41 14.36 10.96
CA SER A 305 -19.66 15.15 9.97
C SER A 305 -20.45 15.48 8.69
N GLY A 306 -21.72 15.07 8.60
CA GLY A 306 -22.56 15.39 7.44
C GLY A 306 -22.22 14.54 6.22
N MET A 307 -21.88 13.27 6.44
CA MET A 307 -21.70 12.25 5.40
C MET A 307 -22.69 11.09 5.58
N LEU A 308 -22.68 10.13 4.66
CA LEU A 308 -23.57 8.97 4.65
C LEU A 308 -22.76 7.67 4.52
N ASP A 309 -22.84 6.81 5.53
CA ASP A 309 -22.29 5.45 5.49
C ASP A 309 -23.33 4.49 4.89
N ILE A 310 -22.92 3.67 3.93
CA ILE A 310 -23.76 2.70 3.22
C ILE A 310 -23.08 1.34 3.28
N PHE A 311 -23.81 0.30 3.71
CA PHE A 311 -23.30 -1.07 3.73
C PHE A 311 -23.63 -1.77 2.40
N VAL A 312 -22.61 -2.16 1.65
CA VAL A 312 -22.73 -2.83 0.34
C VAL A 312 -21.71 -3.96 0.27
N ASN A 313 -22.12 -5.17 -0.14
CA ASN A 313 -21.22 -6.31 -0.37
C ASN A 313 -20.20 -6.58 0.75
N GLY A 314 -20.65 -6.49 2.01
CA GLY A 314 -19.81 -6.81 3.17
C GLY A 314 -18.83 -5.71 3.58
N ILE A 315 -18.83 -4.56 2.90
CA ILE A 315 -18.02 -3.38 3.24
C ILE A 315 -18.90 -2.18 3.60
N VAL A 316 -18.34 -1.22 4.33
CA VAL A 316 -18.98 0.07 4.60
C VAL A 316 -18.34 1.11 3.69
N ILE A 317 -19.16 1.80 2.88
CA ILE A 317 -18.73 2.90 2.03
C ILE A 317 -19.26 4.21 2.63
N ARG A 318 -18.36 5.13 2.97
CA ARG A 318 -18.67 6.49 3.43
C ARG A 318 -18.71 7.42 2.23
N THR A 319 -19.84 8.09 2.05
CA THR A 319 -20.12 8.96 0.91
C THR A 319 -20.36 10.39 1.35
N SER A 320 -19.74 11.33 0.65
CA SER A 320 -19.95 12.77 0.81
C SER A 320 -19.96 13.42 -0.57
N PHE A 321 -20.44 14.66 -0.68
CA PHE A 321 -20.33 15.45 -1.89
C PHE A 321 -19.84 16.86 -1.58
N CYS A 322 -19.27 17.51 -2.57
CA CYS A 322 -18.76 18.88 -2.49
C CYS A 322 -19.45 19.73 -3.55
N GLN A 323 -19.69 21.01 -3.24
CA GLN A 323 -20.13 22.01 -4.22
C GLN A 323 -19.17 23.20 -4.19
N PRO A 324 -18.82 23.83 -5.34
CA PRO A 324 -17.91 24.97 -5.37
C PRO A 324 -18.33 26.15 -4.48
N LEU A 325 -19.64 26.33 -4.28
CA LEU A 325 -20.18 27.35 -3.38
C LEU A 325 -19.74 27.12 -1.92
N GLU A 326 -19.57 25.88 -1.49
CA GLU A 326 -19.18 25.50 -0.12
C GLU A 326 -17.84 26.12 0.27
N GLN A 327 -16.85 26.08 -0.62
CA GLN A 327 -15.54 26.73 -0.41
C GLN A 327 -15.69 28.23 -0.20
N THR A 328 -16.48 28.88 -1.06
CA THR A 328 -16.68 30.34 -1.01
C THR A 328 -17.35 30.75 0.30
N LEU A 329 -18.35 29.99 0.74
CA LEU A 329 -19.06 30.23 2.00
C LEU A 329 -18.16 29.98 3.21
N LEU A 330 -17.36 28.92 3.19
CA LEU A 330 -16.40 28.61 4.25
C LEU A 330 -15.42 29.78 4.41
N SER A 331 -14.75 30.20 3.33
CA SER A 331 -13.81 31.33 3.35
C SER A 331 -14.45 32.62 3.88
N ARG A 332 -15.69 32.93 3.48
CA ARG A 332 -16.43 34.10 4.00
C ARG A 332 -16.73 33.98 5.49
N SER A 333 -17.18 32.80 5.95
CA SER A 333 -17.55 32.57 7.34
C SER A 333 -16.35 32.73 8.28
N LEU A 334 -15.18 32.25 7.85
CA LEU A 334 -13.93 32.38 8.56
C LEU A 334 -13.49 33.85 8.64
N ALA A 335 -13.56 34.59 7.53
CA ALA A 335 -13.24 36.02 7.51
C ALA A 335 -14.12 36.84 8.48
N VAL A 336 -15.43 36.54 8.56
CA VAL A 336 -16.34 37.20 9.51
C VAL A 336 -16.01 36.85 10.96
N ASN A 337 -15.66 35.58 11.24
CA ASN A 337 -15.25 35.17 12.58
C ASN A 337 -13.95 35.84 13.02
N HIS A 338 -12.96 35.97 12.13
CA HIS A 338 -11.73 36.72 12.40
C HIS A 338 -12.03 38.18 12.75
N GLN A 339 -12.94 38.86 12.03
CA GLN A 339 -13.32 40.25 12.33
C GLN A 339 -14.06 40.42 13.66
N LYS A 340 -14.83 39.42 14.10
CA LYS A 340 -15.48 39.42 15.41
C LYS A 340 -14.47 39.21 16.54
N PHE A 341 -13.50 38.31 16.34
CA PHE A 341 -12.42 38.09 17.30
C PHE A 341 -11.53 39.33 17.44
N THR A 342 -11.07 39.95 16.35
CA THR A 342 -10.20 41.15 16.44
C THR A 342 -10.88 42.34 17.10
N LYS A 343 -12.21 42.47 17.01
CA LYS A 343 -13.00 43.47 17.76
C LYS A 343 -13.20 43.13 19.24
N ALA A 344 -13.06 41.87 19.63
CA ALA A 344 -13.16 41.43 21.02
C ALA A 344 -11.79 41.46 21.74
N THR A 345 -10.68 41.33 21.00
CA THR A 345 -9.31 41.31 21.56
C THR A 345 -8.67 42.69 21.68
N SER A 346 -9.37 43.78 21.34
CA SER A 346 -8.92 45.16 21.59
C SER A 346 -8.81 45.56 23.07
N GLU A 347 -8.96 44.60 24.00
CA GLU A 347 -8.68 44.76 25.44
C GLU A 347 -7.46 43.94 25.94
N SER A 348 -6.74 43.19 25.08
CA SER A 348 -5.52 42.48 25.51
C SER A 348 -4.39 42.55 24.47
N ASN A 349 -3.30 43.23 24.82
CA ASN A 349 -2.09 43.41 24.02
C ASN A 349 -1.26 42.12 23.90
N GLN A 350 -1.65 41.17 23.06
CA GLN A 350 -0.70 40.22 22.47
C GLN A 350 -0.87 40.16 20.94
N PRO A 351 0.23 40.21 20.18
CA PRO A 351 0.17 40.06 18.73
C PRO A 351 -0.15 38.61 18.37
N PHE A 352 -1.25 38.41 17.65
CA PHE A 352 -1.70 37.11 17.12
C PHE A 352 -1.35 37.04 15.62
N PHE A 353 -0.61 36.03 15.19
CA PHE A 353 -0.31 35.79 13.78
C PHE A 353 -1.49 35.07 13.09
N PRO A 354 -1.96 35.51 11.91
CA PRO A 354 -3.09 34.88 11.23
C PRO A 354 -2.63 33.60 10.53
N VAL A 355 -2.81 32.46 11.18
CA VAL A 355 -2.78 31.14 10.53
C VAL A 355 -3.98 31.10 9.58
N ALA A 356 -3.78 30.86 8.28
CA ALA A 356 -4.88 30.53 7.38
C ALA A 356 -5.63 29.35 8.00
N SER A 357 -6.91 29.53 8.33
CA SER A 357 -7.64 28.60 9.21
C SER A 357 -7.49 27.15 8.75
N ASP A 358 -7.01 26.29 9.63
CA ASP A 358 -6.80 24.85 9.39
C ASP A 358 -8.01 24.21 8.69
N ASP A 359 -9.24 24.61 9.06
CA ASP A 359 -10.50 24.16 8.47
C ASP A 359 -10.60 24.31 6.93
N LEU A 360 -10.12 25.43 6.37
CA LEU A 360 -10.17 25.66 4.91
C LEU A 360 -9.15 24.80 4.19
N HIS A 361 -7.96 24.64 4.78
CA HIS A 361 -6.92 23.77 4.23
C HIS A 361 -7.38 22.30 4.26
N GLU A 362 -7.94 21.83 5.38
CA GLU A 362 -8.50 20.48 5.49
C GLU A 362 -9.65 20.24 4.50
N TRP A 363 -10.52 21.24 4.32
CA TRP A 363 -11.59 21.16 3.34
C TRP A 363 -11.06 21.01 1.91
N LEU A 364 -10.05 21.82 1.52
CA LEU A 364 -9.40 21.77 0.21
C LEU A 364 -8.69 20.42 0.01
N LEU A 365 -7.97 19.97 1.03
CA LEU A 365 -7.25 18.72 1.00
C LEU A 365 -8.21 17.55 0.76
N PHE A 366 -9.33 17.49 1.50
CA PHE A 366 -10.31 16.40 1.41
C PHE A 366 -11.14 16.45 0.12
N ASN A 367 -11.66 17.61 -0.27
CA ASN A 367 -12.66 17.72 -1.34
C ASN A 367 -12.08 18.00 -2.74
N ASP A 368 -10.85 18.56 -2.83
CA ASP A 368 -10.23 18.94 -4.10
C ASP A 368 -8.94 18.16 -4.36
N ARG A 369 -7.96 18.27 -3.45
CA ARG A 369 -6.62 17.69 -3.66
C ARG A 369 -6.60 16.18 -3.62
N LEU A 370 -7.28 15.57 -2.64
CA LEU A 370 -7.31 14.12 -2.45
C LEU A 370 -7.99 13.40 -3.64
N PRO A 371 -9.18 13.80 -4.12
CA PRO A 371 -9.77 13.20 -5.31
C PRO A 371 -8.89 13.33 -6.56
N ALA A 372 -8.24 14.49 -6.74
CA ALA A 372 -7.36 14.73 -7.88
C ALA A 372 -6.13 13.81 -7.88
N VAL A 373 -5.38 13.74 -6.76
CA VAL A 373 -4.16 12.92 -6.67
C VAL A 373 -4.51 11.43 -6.73
N THR A 374 -5.59 11.00 -6.08
CA THR A 374 -5.99 9.59 -6.08
C THR A 374 -6.39 9.10 -7.47
N SER A 375 -7.04 9.94 -8.28
CA SER A 375 -7.34 9.63 -9.68
C SER A 375 -6.08 9.34 -10.50
N GLN A 376 -5.05 10.18 -10.35
CA GLN A 376 -3.76 9.99 -11.04
C GLN A 376 -3.03 8.74 -10.54
N LEU A 377 -3.03 8.48 -9.23
CA LEU A 377 -2.42 7.29 -8.63
C LEU A 377 -3.14 5.99 -9.03
N VAL A 378 -4.47 6.01 -9.22
CA VAL A 378 -5.22 4.89 -9.80
C VAL A 378 -4.74 4.59 -11.23
N GLY A 379 -4.51 5.63 -12.04
CA GLY A 379 -3.92 5.48 -13.37
C GLY A 379 -2.57 4.76 -13.34
N ILE A 380 -1.66 5.23 -12.47
CA ILE A 380 -0.33 4.60 -12.28
C ILE A 380 -0.47 3.15 -11.78
N SER A 381 -1.34 2.90 -10.81
CA SER A 381 -1.59 1.55 -10.29
C SER A 381 -2.07 0.58 -11.37
N ARG A 382 -2.90 1.04 -12.31
CA ARG A 382 -3.39 0.19 -13.41
C ARG A 382 -2.31 -0.07 -14.45
N SER A 383 -1.47 0.92 -14.75
CA SER A 383 -0.35 0.77 -15.68
C SER A 383 0.75 -0.15 -15.14
N TYR A 384 0.96 -0.16 -13.82
CA TYR A 384 2.03 -0.92 -13.15
C TYR A 384 1.49 -1.89 -12.07
N LEU A 385 0.52 -2.72 -12.46
CA LEU A 385 -0.29 -3.55 -11.55
C LEU A 385 0.49 -4.41 -10.55
N ASN A 386 1.62 -4.99 -10.95
CA ASN A 386 2.38 -5.97 -10.15
C ASN A 386 3.63 -5.38 -9.46
N SER A 387 3.82 -4.06 -9.52
CA SER A 387 5.01 -3.39 -8.96
C SER A 387 4.65 -2.21 -8.07
N PHE A 388 3.90 -1.24 -8.59
CA PHE A 388 3.59 -0.02 -7.83
C PHE A 388 2.76 -0.31 -6.56
N PRO A 389 1.63 -1.04 -6.63
CA PRO A 389 0.82 -1.32 -5.44
C PRO A 389 1.58 -2.10 -4.38
N GLU A 390 2.28 -3.17 -4.74
CA GLU A 390 3.05 -4.01 -3.82
C GLU A 390 4.22 -3.24 -3.18
N ALA A 391 4.92 -2.40 -3.93
CA ALA A 391 5.99 -1.55 -3.39
C ALA A 391 5.46 -0.56 -2.35
N CYS A 392 4.33 0.09 -2.64
CA CYS A 392 3.62 0.96 -1.69
C CYS A 392 3.25 0.18 -0.41
N ARG A 393 2.69 -1.03 -0.56
CA ARG A 393 2.29 -1.87 0.57
C ARG A 393 3.50 -2.31 1.42
N LEU A 394 4.63 -2.65 0.79
CA LEU A 394 5.88 -2.98 1.49
C LEU A 394 6.41 -1.78 2.28
N ALA A 395 6.47 -0.60 1.65
CA ALA A 395 6.92 0.63 2.28
C ALA A 395 6.04 1.02 3.48
N LYS A 396 4.71 1.04 3.28
CA LYS A 396 3.76 1.35 4.35
C LYS A 396 3.84 0.32 5.49
N ARG A 397 3.96 -0.97 5.18
CA ARG A 397 4.12 -2.02 6.20
C ARG A 397 5.42 -1.86 6.98
N TRP A 398 6.53 -1.58 6.30
CA TRP A 398 7.83 -1.38 6.93
C TRP A 398 7.79 -0.18 7.89
N LEU A 399 7.25 0.95 7.45
CA LEU A 399 7.04 2.13 8.31
C LEU A 399 6.22 1.77 9.56
N SER A 400 5.03 1.21 9.37
CA SER A 400 4.14 0.87 10.48
C SER A 400 4.74 -0.16 11.44
N ALA A 401 5.50 -1.13 10.94
CA ALA A 401 6.14 -2.15 11.77
C ALA A 401 7.27 -1.58 12.66
N HIS A 402 7.93 -0.51 12.21
CA HIS A 402 8.93 0.22 12.97
C HIS A 402 8.35 1.32 13.88
N GLY A 403 7.02 1.41 14.00
CA GLY A 403 6.37 2.44 14.80
C GLY A 403 6.33 3.83 14.16
N PHE A 404 6.55 3.92 12.83
CA PHE A 404 6.31 5.12 12.04
C PHE A 404 4.90 5.05 11.45
N PRO A 405 3.89 5.65 12.11
CA PRO A 405 2.50 5.52 11.70
C PRO A 405 2.29 6.10 10.29
N VAL A 406 1.66 5.30 9.43
CA VAL A 406 1.19 5.75 8.12
C VAL A 406 -0.25 6.23 8.27
N ILE A 407 -0.47 7.53 8.14
CA ILE A 407 -1.80 8.15 8.24
C ILE A 407 -2.58 7.80 6.98
N GLN A 408 -3.77 7.21 7.15
CA GLN A 408 -4.68 6.92 6.05
C GLN A 408 -5.23 8.21 5.42
N CYS A 409 -5.55 8.19 4.13
CA CYS A 409 -6.13 9.34 3.44
C CYS A 409 -7.43 8.91 2.72
N PRO A 410 -8.61 9.34 3.18
CA PRO A 410 -8.85 10.22 4.34
C PRO A 410 -8.59 9.57 5.70
N ASP A 411 -8.15 10.38 6.67
CA ASP A 411 -8.13 10.01 8.09
C ASP A 411 -9.49 10.43 8.70
N PRO A 412 -10.17 9.59 9.51
CA PRO A 412 -11.40 10.02 10.17
C PRO A 412 -11.27 11.30 11.01
N CYS A 413 -10.06 11.64 11.48
CA CYS A 413 -9.79 12.91 12.16
C CYS A 413 -9.74 14.12 11.22
N THR A 414 -9.51 13.94 9.92
CA THR A 414 -9.42 15.02 8.93
C THR A 414 -10.71 15.16 8.13
N GLU A 415 -11.82 14.60 8.63
CA GLU A 415 -13.11 14.80 7.98
C GLU A 415 -13.55 16.26 8.15
N PRO A 416 -13.89 16.98 7.06
CA PRO A 416 -14.34 18.35 7.18
C PRO A 416 -15.54 18.43 8.13
N GLY A 417 -15.44 19.33 9.11
CA GLY A 417 -16.41 19.45 10.19
C GLY A 417 -17.83 19.72 9.68
N GLY A 418 -18.80 19.00 10.26
CA GLY A 418 -20.23 19.34 10.18
C GLY A 418 -20.65 20.27 11.32
N LEU A 419 -21.93 20.23 11.68
CA LEU A 419 -22.42 20.91 12.89
C LEU A 419 -22.08 20.11 14.15
N THR A 420 -21.45 20.79 15.11
CA THR A 420 -20.97 20.35 16.45
C THR A 420 -19.68 19.52 16.45
N SER A 421 -18.61 20.12 16.99
CA SER A 421 -17.37 19.46 17.38
C SER A 421 -17.49 18.90 18.80
N HIS A 422 -17.89 17.63 18.90
CA HIS A 422 -17.37 16.83 20.00
C HIS A 422 -16.22 16.02 19.41
N SER A 423 -14.99 16.47 19.68
CA SER A 423 -13.74 15.82 19.33
C SER A 423 -13.63 14.48 20.07
N PHE A 424 -14.33 13.48 19.56
CA PHE A 424 -13.88 12.11 19.72
C PHE A 424 -13.10 11.77 18.46
N ASP A 425 -11.84 12.18 18.45
CA ASP A 425 -10.87 11.87 17.41
C ASP A 425 -10.79 10.34 17.28
N GLN A 426 -11.15 9.81 16.11
CA GLN A 426 -11.22 8.36 15.84
C GLN A 426 -10.16 7.86 14.84
N GLY A 427 -9.28 8.74 14.38
CA GLY A 427 -8.27 8.50 13.34
C GLY A 427 -6.88 8.03 13.81
N ASP A 428 -6.05 7.61 12.87
CA ASP A 428 -4.72 7.06 13.15
C ASP A 428 -3.67 8.13 13.46
N ALA A 429 -3.95 9.40 13.17
CA ALA A 429 -2.98 10.48 13.37
C ALA A 429 -2.63 10.77 14.83
N ASP A 430 -3.42 10.29 15.78
CA ASP A 430 -3.14 10.38 17.22
C ASP A 430 -2.21 9.26 17.71
N LEU A 431 -1.91 8.27 16.87
CA LEU A 431 -1.12 7.10 17.24
C LEU A 431 0.36 7.35 16.93
N GLY A 432 1.22 7.11 17.92
CA GLY A 432 2.68 7.14 17.77
C GLY A 432 3.33 8.44 18.24
N VAL A 433 4.67 8.48 18.23
CA VAL A 433 5.41 9.72 18.51
C VAL A 433 5.10 10.69 17.36
N ALA A 434 4.46 11.82 17.67
CA ALA A 434 4.01 12.82 16.69
C ALA A 434 5.09 13.21 15.66
N GLU A 435 6.35 13.06 16.05
CA GLU A 435 7.53 13.34 15.25
C GLU A 435 7.70 12.47 13.99
N CYS A 436 7.14 11.25 13.95
CA CYS A 436 7.54 10.17 13.04
C CYS A 436 6.42 9.66 12.11
N ARG A 437 5.43 10.50 11.80
CA ARG A 437 4.28 10.12 10.95
C ARG A 437 4.44 10.54 9.49
N LEU A 438 3.85 9.78 8.58
CA LEU A 438 3.79 10.06 7.15
C LEU A 438 2.37 9.80 6.65
N SER A 439 1.84 10.65 5.77
CA SER A 439 0.61 10.32 5.07
C SER A 439 0.86 9.20 4.05
N GLU A 440 -0.17 8.41 3.77
CA GLU A 440 -0.03 7.36 2.77
C GLU A 440 0.19 7.90 1.37
N ILE A 441 -0.37 9.07 1.04
CA ILE A 441 -0.14 9.74 -0.25
C ILE A 441 1.33 10.16 -0.36
N ALA A 442 1.93 10.70 0.70
CA ALA A 442 3.37 11.03 0.70
C ALA A 442 4.23 9.78 0.41
N VAL A 443 3.91 8.64 1.04
CA VAL A 443 4.62 7.37 0.77
C VAL A 443 4.44 6.94 -0.69
N GLU A 444 3.21 6.99 -1.21
CA GLU A 444 2.90 6.62 -2.59
C GLU A 444 3.62 7.51 -3.61
N LEU A 445 3.66 8.83 -3.38
CA LEU A 445 4.37 9.78 -4.24
C LEU A 445 5.88 9.52 -4.29
N ILE A 446 6.49 9.20 -3.15
CA ILE A 446 7.91 8.79 -3.13
C ILE A 446 8.08 7.48 -3.93
N ILE A 447 7.16 6.53 -3.79
CA ILE A 447 7.19 5.27 -4.57
C ILE A 447 7.03 5.53 -6.08
N VAL A 448 6.16 6.46 -6.49
CA VAL A 448 6.04 6.91 -7.89
C VAL A 448 7.41 7.31 -8.44
N HIS A 449 8.11 8.17 -7.70
CA HIS A 449 9.41 8.69 -8.09
C HIS A 449 10.51 7.61 -8.13
N VAL A 450 10.72 6.87 -7.03
CA VAL A 450 11.81 5.89 -6.94
C VAL A 450 11.58 4.65 -7.82
N GLY A 451 10.32 4.34 -8.13
CA GLY A 451 9.95 3.31 -9.10
C GLY A 451 10.13 3.75 -10.56
N SER A 452 10.37 5.05 -10.80
CA SER A 452 10.41 5.66 -12.14
C SER A 452 9.14 5.39 -12.94
N PHE A 453 7.99 5.45 -12.26
CA PHE A 453 6.67 5.22 -12.87
C PHE A 453 6.16 6.42 -13.65
N THR A 454 6.73 7.60 -13.39
CA THR A 454 6.55 8.82 -14.17
C THR A 454 7.91 9.37 -14.62
N PRO A 455 7.95 10.15 -15.71
CA PRO A 455 9.18 10.77 -16.19
C PRO A 455 9.83 11.63 -15.10
N PRO A 456 11.17 11.64 -15.00
CA PRO A 456 11.85 12.50 -14.05
C PRO A 456 11.72 13.97 -14.47
N VAL A 457 11.36 14.84 -13.53
CA VAL A 457 11.31 16.28 -13.77
C VAL A 457 12.73 16.82 -13.90
N ARG A 458 13.03 17.46 -15.04
CA ARG A 458 14.32 18.10 -15.31
C ARG A 458 14.10 19.54 -15.72
N THR A 459 14.65 20.46 -14.95
CA THR A 459 14.69 21.88 -15.32
C THR A 459 16.13 22.39 -15.35
N SER A 460 16.36 23.58 -15.89
CA SER A 460 17.68 24.22 -15.84
C SER A 460 18.15 24.46 -14.40
N SER A 461 17.19 24.61 -13.47
CA SER A 461 17.43 24.93 -12.06
C SER A 461 17.36 23.71 -11.12
N TYR A 462 16.97 22.53 -11.62
CA TYR A 462 16.69 21.33 -10.84
C TYR A 462 17.12 20.02 -11.52
N THR A 463 18.01 19.29 -10.85
CA THR A 463 18.50 17.95 -11.24
C THR A 463 18.49 16.94 -10.09
N ALA A 464 17.91 17.30 -8.93
CA ALA A 464 17.90 16.44 -7.76
C ALA A 464 16.93 15.25 -7.91
N GLY A 465 17.23 14.15 -7.22
CA GLY A 465 16.40 12.93 -7.22
C GLY A 465 16.59 12.02 -8.43
N LEU A 466 17.48 12.33 -9.38
CA LEU A 466 17.73 11.45 -10.51
C LEU A 466 18.46 10.16 -10.08
N PHE A 467 17.80 9.01 -10.26
CA PHE A 467 18.45 7.70 -10.20
C PHE A 467 19.14 7.40 -11.52
N GLY A 468 20.46 7.15 -11.48
CA GLY A 468 21.23 6.59 -12.61
C GLY A 468 21.15 7.40 -13.91
N THR A 469 22.13 8.28 -14.14
CA THR A 469 22.28 9.01 -15.41
C THR A 469 22.69 8.03 -16.53
N ASN A 470 21.84 7.84 -17.56
CA ASN A 470 22.18 7.81 -19.01
C ASN A 470 21.30 6.95 -19.95
N SER A 471 20.20 6.33 -19.55
CA SER A 471 19.31 5.70 -20.55
C SER A 471 17.83 5.74 -20.20
N GLU A 472 17.03 5.73 -21.26
CA GLU A 472 15.58 5.77 -21.32
C GLU A 472 14.88 4.83 -20.32
N ASN A 473 13.81 5.33 -19.67
CA ASN A 473 12.73 4.63 -18.98
C ASN A 473 13.04 3.30 -18.24
N PHE A 474 13.54 3.40 -17.01
CA PHE A 474 13.72 2.29 -16.05
C PHE A 474 12.53 2.08 -15.10
N ALA A 475 11.29 2.12 -15.59
CA ALA A 475 10.14 1.76 -14.74
C ALA A 475 10.39 0.37 -14.12
N SER A 476 10.42 0.30 -12.80
CA SER A 476 10.75 -0.94 -12.08
C SER A 476 9.57 -1.91 -12.18
N SER A 477 9.80 -3.13 -12.67
CA SER A 477 8.77 -4.17 -12.66
C SER A 477 8.81 -5.03 -11.38
N SER A 478 9.73 -4.71 -10.47
CA SER A 478 9.95 -5.46 -9.24
C SER A 478 9.60 -4.63 -8.00
N PRO A 479 8.60 -5.05 -7.20
CA PRO A 479 8.27 -4.35 -5.97
C PRO A 479 9.40 -4.42 -4.94
N LEU A 480 10.21 -5.50 -4.95
CA LEU A 480 11.41 -5.61 -4.14
C LEU A 480 12.45 -4.54 -4.51
N ALA A 481 12.75 -4.39 -5.80
CA ALA A 481 13.72 -3.41 -6.28
C ALA A 481 13.24 -1.99 -5.95
N THR A 482 11.96 -1.70 -6.19
CA THR A 482 11.33 -0.41 -5.84
C THR A 482 11.39 -0.13 -4.33
N PHE A 483 11.16 -1.15 -3.48
CA PHE A 483 11.29 -1.02 -2.03
C PHE A 483 12.73 -0.76 -1.58
N LEU A 484 13.73 -1.40 -2.20
CA LEU A 484 15.14 -1.10 -1.94
C LEU A 484 15.51 0.33 -2.36
N ARG A 485 15.03 0.78 -3.52
CA ARG A 485 15.19 2.16 -3.99
C ARG A 485 14.54 3.15 -3.02
N PHE A 486 13.36 2.85 -2.50
CA PHE A 486 12.68 3.65 -1.47
C PHE A 486 13.55 3.80 -0.21
N LEU A 487 14.05 2.69 0.35
CA LEU A 487 14.92 2.74 1.54
C LEU A 487 16.18 3.55 1.26
N ARG A 488 16.83 3.33 0.11
CA ARG A 488 18.02 4.09 -0.29
C ARG A 488 17.73 5.59 -0.39
N PHE A 489 16.66 5.93 -1.09
CA PHE A 489 16.25 7.30 -1.34
C PHE A 489 16.00 8.08 -0.04
N LEU A 490 15.28 7.48 0.92
CA LEU A 490 15.00 8.13 2.19
C LEU A 490 16.29 8.65 2.86
N TYR A 491 17.33 7.82 2.96
CA TYR A 491 18.58 8.21 3.62
C TYR A 491 19.57 8.98 2.74
N SER A 492 19.52 8.83 1.41
CA SER A 492 20.49 9.45 0.50
C SER A 492 20.04 10.83 -0.02
N PHE A 493 18.74 11.11 -0.03
CA PHE A 493 18.21 12.38 -0.53
C PHE A 493 18.39 13.51 0.49
N ASP A 494 18.77 14.70 0.02
CA ASP A 494 19.00 15.89 0.85
C ASP A 494 17.70 16.69 1.03
N TRP A 495 16.82 16.19 1.90
CA TRP A 495 15.52 16.80 2.26
C TRP A 495 15.63 18.21 2.86
N ALA A 496 16.82 18.62 3.33
CA ALA A 496 17.03 19.94 3.90
C ALA A 496 17.21 21.01 2.83
N ARG A 497 17.80 20.65 1.68
CA ARG A 497 18.21 21.61 0.65
C ARG A 497 17.47 21.46 -0.67
N GLN A 498 16.71 20.38 -0.87
CA GLN A 498 16.03 20.08 -2.12
C GLN A 498 14.58 19.66 -1.87
N PRO A 499 13.61 20.20 -2.61
CA PRO A 499 12.27 19.61 -2.69
C PRO A 499 12.32 18.39 -3.61
N LEU A 500 11.41 17.42 -3.41
CA LEU A 500 11.22 16.33 -4.36
C LEU A 500 10.12 16.71 -5.35
N LEU A 501 10.46 16.86 -6.63
CA LEU A 501 9.48 17.05 -7.70
C LEU A 501 9.04 15.71 -8.27
N ILE A 502 7.72 15.45 -8.24
CA ILE A 502 7.09 14.29 -8.86
C ILE A 502 6.16 14.79 -9.96
N ASP A 503 6.46 14.43 -11.21
CA ASP A 503 5.53 14.69 -12.30
C ASP A 503 4.37 13.71 -12.23
N LEU A 504 3.16 14.24 -12.27
CA LEU A 504 1.95 13.44 -12.36
C LEU A 504 1.15 13.91 -13.57
N ASN A 505 0.78 12.96 -14.42
CA ASN A 505 0.02 13.22 -15.64
C ASN A 505 0.67 14.30 -16.53
N GLU A 506 2.00 14.28 -16.64
CA GLU A 506 2.78 15.20 -17.48
C GLU A 506 2.55 16.70 -17.14
N GLY A 507 2.13 17.00 -15.91
CA GLY A 507 1.82 18.37 -15.48
C GLY A 507 3.06 19.26 -15.29
N PHE A 508 4.25 18.68 -15.24
CA PHE A 508 5.54 19.40 -15.30
C PHE A 508 6.27 19.24 -16.64
N SER A 509 5.64 18.62 -17.63
CA SER A 509 6.16 18.54 -18.99
C SER A 509 6.20 19.92 -19.65
N GLU A 510 6.73 19.98 -20.87
CA GLU A 510 7.11 21.16 -21.65
C GLU A 510 6.19 22.41 -21.54
N GLY A 511 6.76 23.59 -21.82
CA GLY A 511 6.01 24.86 -21.78
C GLY A 511 5.67 25.30 -20.35
N GLU A 512 4.39 25.56 -20.09
CA GLU A 512 3.88 26.06 -18.80
C GLU A 512 4.16 25.10 -17.63
N GLY A 513 4.21 23.78 -17.87
CA GLY A 513 4.50 22.80 -16.82
C GLY A 513 5.93 22.95 -16.27
N ARG A 514 6.90 23.20 -17.16
CA ARG A 514 8.29 23.43 -16.77
C ARG A 514 8.46 24.73 -15.98
N GLU A 515 7.71 25.77 -16.35
CA GLU A 515 7.67 27.02 -15.59
C GLU A 515 7.10 26.80 -14.19
N LYS A 516 6.02 26.03 -14.03
CA LYS A 516 5.48 25.66 -12.71
C LYS A 516 6.51 24.93 -11.84
N ALA A 517 7.29 24.03 -12.43
CA ALA A 517 8.37 23.33 -11.72
C ALA A 517 9.47 24.29 -11.24
N ASP A 518 9.92 25.22 -12.10
CA ASP A 518 10.92 26.24 -11.73
C ASP A 518 10.37 27.22 -10.67
N ILE A 519 9.09 27.61 -10.75
CA ILE A 519 8.42 28.42 -9.73
C ILE A 519 8.37 27.68 -8.39
N ALA A 520 8.04 26.40 -8.37
CA ALA A 520 8.01 25.62 -7.12
C ALA A 520 9.40 25.50 -6.49
N VAL A 521 10.44 25.26 -7.30
CA VAL A 521 11.83 25.19 -6.83
C VAL A 521 12.32 26.53 -6.29
N THR A 522 12.00 27.63 -6.97
CA THR A 522 12.36 28.98 -6.50
C THR A 522 11.62 29.31 -5.21
N THR A 523 10.31 29.02 -5.13
CA THR A 523 9.50 29.18 -3.92
C THR A 523 10.11 28.44 -2.73
N PHE A 524 10.46 27.16 -2.90
CA PHE A 524 11.14 26.39 -1.85
C PHE A 524 12.45 27.04 -1.38
N LYS A 525 13.25 27.61 -2.29
CA LYS A 525 14.54 28.21 -1.97
C LYS A 525 14.43 29.55 -1.25
N VAL A 526 13.37 30.32 -1.51
CA VAL A 526 13.16 31.64 -0.89
C VAL A 526 12.38 31.55 0.42
N THR A 527 11.53 30.53 0.60
CA THR A 527 10.80 30.32 1.85
C THR A 527 11.76 29.92 2.98
N PRO A 528 11.70 30.56 4.15
CA PRO A 528 12.48 30.16 5.31
C PRO A 528 12.29 28.67 5.64
N ARG A 529 13.39 27.96 5.90
CA ARG A 529 13.33 26.50 6.11
C ARG A 529 12.50 26.11 7.34
N GLU A 530 12.39 27.00 8.31
CA GLU A 530 11.60 26.84 9.53
C GLU A 530 10.08 26.79 9.28
N ASP A 531 9.61 27.41 8.20
CA ASP A 531 8.21 27.41 7.79
C ASP A 531 7.84 26.18 6.95
N LEU A 532 8.83 25.36 6.55
CA LEU A 532 8.63 24.21 5.69
C LEU A 532 8.64 22.89 6.48
N PRO A 533 7.82 21.90 6.09
CA PRO A 533 7.87 20.57 6.67
C PRO A 533 9.23 19.89 6.43
N ALA A 534 9.54 18.82 7.17
CA ALA A 534 10.82 18.12 7.03
C ALA A 534 11.02 17.55 5.61
N MET A 535 9.92 17.23 4.93
CA MET A 535 9.90 16.73 3.55
C MET A 535 8.96 17.61 2.72
N VAL A 536 9.41 18.07 1.56
CA VAL A 536 8.59 18.85 0.62
C VAL A 536 8.44 18.04 -0.66
N LEU A 537 7.19 17.66 -0.99
CA LEU A 537 6.82 16.77 -2.09
C LEU A 537 5.99 17.52 -3.13
N VAL A 538 6.66 18.14 -4.09
CA VAL A 538 6.05 19.01 -5.10
C VAL A 538 5.41 18.16 -6.22
N THR A 539 4.15 18.46 -6.55
CA THR A 539 3.43 17.85 -7.68
C THR A 539 2.72 18.94 -8.49
N PRO A 540 2.26 18.67 -9.73
CA PRO A 540 1.48 19.67 -10.48
C PRO A 540 0.17 20.09 -9.79
N LEU A 541 -0.32 19.28 -8.84
CA LEU A 541 -1.51 19.54 -8.03
C LEU A 541 -1.21 20.34 -6.75
N ASP A 542 0.03 20.26 -6.25
CA ASP A 542 0.52 20.94 -5.05
C ASP A 542 1.93 21.48 -5.29
N LEU A 543 1.99 22.77 -5.68
CA LEU A 543 3.26 23.46 -5.92
C LEU A 543 3.99 23.85 -4.63
N SER A 544 3.30 23.88 -3.49
CA SER A 544 3.94 24.11 -2.19
C SER A 544 4.69 22.87 -1.73
N GLY A 545 4.19 21.69 -2.10
CA GLY A 545 4.68 20.38 -1.71
C GLY A 545 4.46 20.05 -0.23
N THR A 546 3.49 20.69 0.41
CA THR A 546 3.25 20.59 1.86
C THR A 546 1.96 19.86 2.22
N ASP A 547 1.04 19.65 1.27
CA ASP A 547 -0.31 19.10 1.53
C ASP A 547 -0.26 17.74 2.24
N TRP A 548 0.74 16.91 1.89
CA TRP A 548 0.86 15.53 2.37
C TRP A 548 1.91 15.35 3.47
N THR A 549 2.63 16.41 3.84
CA THR A 549 3.77 16.38 4.78
C THR A 549 3.67 17.42 5.90
N SER A 550 2.65 18.29 5.89
CA SER A 550 2.37 19.30 6.91
C SER A 550 2.25 18.70 8.31
N ARG A 551 1.54 17.56 8.42
CA ARG A 551 1.40 16.84 9.69
C ARG A 551 2.69 16.12 10.08
N GLY A 552 3.61 15.84 9.17
CA GLY A 552 4.87 15.18 9.50
C GLY A 552 5.54 14.48 8.31
N PRO A 553 6.78 14.01 8.48
CA PRO A 553 7.50 13.91 9.75
C PRO A 553 8.11 15.25 10.20
N THR A 554 8.52 15.31 11.46
CA THR A 554 9.38 16.40 11.97
C THR A 554 10.82 16.20 11.50
N VAL A 555 11.67 17.22 11.64
CA VAL A 555 13.10 17.13 11.25
C VAL A 555 13.83 16.05 12.07
N SER A 556 13.55 15.93 13.37
CA SER A 556 14.11 14.88 14.23
C SER A 556 13.59 13.49 13.83
N GLY A 557 12.29 13.36 13.58
CA GLY A 557 11.68 12.13 13.11
C GLY A 557 12.23 11.66 11.77
N LEU A 558 12.44 12.58 10.83
CA LEU A 558 13.07 12.29 9.55
C LEU A 558 14.50 11.79 9.72
N LYS A 559 15.34 12.42 10.56
CA LYS A 559 16.71 11.93 10.83
C LYS A 559 16.73 10.50 11.39
N ARG A 560 15.77 10.17 12.28
CA ARG A 560 15.60 8.81 12.79
C ARG A 560 15.19 7.85 11.67
N LEU A 561 14.24 8.24 10.84
CA LEU A 561 13.78 7.47 9.69
C LEU A 561 14.92 7.20 8.69
N GLN A 562 15.76 8.20 8.39
CA GLN A 562 16.92 8.05 7.52
C GLN A 562 17.94 7.04 8.06
N THR A 563 18.21 7.10 9.38
CA THR A 563 19.12 6.16 10.04
C THR A 563 18.57 4.73 9.95
N LEU A 564 17.28 4.55 10.26
CA LEU A 564 16.59 3.27 10.16
C LEU A 564 16.55 2.74 8.72
N ALA A 565 16.27 3.59 7.74
CA ALA A 565 16.24 3.22 6.32
C ALA A 565 17.59 2.73 5.83
N LYS A 566 18.69 3.39 6.24
CA LYS A 566 20.06 2.96 5.93
C LYS A 566 20.37 1.57 6.48
N HIS A 567 20.10 1.34 7.77
CA HIS A 567 20.32 0.04 8.39
C HIS A 567 19.45 -1.06 7.78
N SER A 568 18.18 -0.74 7.49
CA SER A 568 17.24 -1.66 6.85
C SER A 568 17.70 -2.04 5.44
N TYR A 569 18.16 -1.07 4.65
CA TYR A 569 18.70 -1.32 3.30
C TYR A 569 19.93 -2.22 3.36
N ASP A 570 20.90 -1.88 4.20
CA ASP A 570 22.14 -2.64 4.35
C ASP A 570 21.89 -4.10 4.76
N LEU A 571 21.01 -4.29 5.76
CA LEU A 571 20.63 -5.60 6.27
C LEU A 571 19.88 -6.41 5.22
N LEU A 572 18.86 -5.81 4.58
CA LEU A 572 18.07 -6.46 3.54
C LEU A 572 18.94 -6.89 2.37
N ARG A 573 19.78 -5.98 1.85
CA ARG A 573 20.73 -6.26 0.78
C ARG A 573 21.62 -7.44 1.15
N ALA A 574 22.26 -7.41 2.31
CA ALA A 574 23.15 -8.48 2.76
C ALA A 574 22.43 -9.84 2.84
N MET A 575 21.20 -9.87 3.38
CA MET A 575 20.41 -11.10 3.47
C MET A 575 19.96 -11.64 2.11
N LEU A 576 19.55 -10.76 1.18
CA LEU A 576 19.18 -11.17 -0.18
C LEU A 576 20.38 -11.74 -0.92
N VAL A 577 21.53 -11.06 -0.84
CA VAL A 577 22.79 -11.55 -1.41
C VAL A 577 23.24 -12.84 -0.70
N ALA A 578 22.98 -13.05 0.58
CA ALA A 578 23.29 -14.33 1.24
C ALA A 578 22.30 -15.47 0.89
N GLY A 579 21.20 -15.17 0.19
CA GLY A 579 20.14 -16.13 -0.10
C GLY A 579 19.32 -16.53 1.13
N ALA A 580 19.17 -15.61 2.09
CA ALA A 580 18.44 -15.81 3.34
C ALA A 580 16.97 -16.17 3.10
N ARG A 581 16.36 -16.91 4.02
CA ARG A 581 14.96 -17.33 3.93
C ARG A 581 14.03 -16.18 4.33
N LEU A 582 12.75 -16.29 3.97
CA LEU A 582 11.75 -15.28 4.35
C LEU A 582 11.67 -15.08 5.88
N SER A 583 11.87 -16.13 6.68
CA SER A 583 11.94 -16.07 8.14
C SER A 583 12.99 -15.07 8.65
N ASP A 584 14.11 -14.99 7.94
CA ASP A 584 15.24 -14.14 8.30
C ASP A 584 15.00 -12.73 7.78
N LEU A 585 14.46 -12.60 6.56
CA LEU A 585 14.08 -11.33 5.95
C LEU A 585 13.05 -10.54 6.78
N LYS A 586 12.22 -11.23 7.58
CA LYS A 586 11.31 -10.58 8.54
C LYS A 586 12.03 -9.66 9.53
N ALA A 587 13.31 -9.91 9.83
CA ALA A 587 14.10 -9.07 10.73
C ALA A 587 14.15 -7.60 10.28
N VAL A 588 14.08 -7.32 8.97
CA VAL A 588 14.05 -5.94 8.42
C VAL A 588 12.79 -5.19 8.83
N PHE A 589 11.72 -5.89 9.18
CA PHE A 589 10.43 -5.34 9.61
C PHE A 589 10.25 -5.38 11.13
N ARG A 590 11.26 -5.82 11.90
CA ARG A 590 11.17 -5.86 13.37
C ARG A 590 11.72 -4.56 13.96
N PRO A 591 10.96 -3.88 14.83
CA PRO A 591 11.45 -2.69 15.52
C PRO A 591 12.58 -3.06 16.50
N ASP A 592 13.55 -2.16 16.65
CA ASP A 592 14.52 -2.24 17.74
C ASP A 592 13.87 -1.67 19.02
N LEU A 593 13.53 -2.57 19.95
CA LEU A 593 12.91 -2.22 21.22
C LEU A 593 13.93 -1.92 22.33
N SER A 594 15.24 -2.10 22.08
CA SER A 594 16.28 -1.98 23.11
C SER A 594 16.46 -0.57 23.68
N LYS A 595 16.04 0.45 22.92
CA LYS A 595 16.16 1.87 23.26
C LYS A 595 14.88 2.48 23.82
N MET A 596 13.88 1.67 24.15
CA MET A 596 12.60 2.15 24.70
C MET A 596 12.73 2.26 26.23
N ASP A 597 12.42 3.43 26.78
CA ASP A 597 12.43 3.66 28.24
C ASP A 597 11.35 2.81 28.95
N VAL A 598 10.19 2.63 28.29
CA VAL A 598 9.05 1.86 28.80
C VAL A 598 8.43 1.04 27.66
N LEU A 599 8.21 -0.25 27.90
CA LEU A 599 7.52 -1.16 26.98
C LEU A 599 6.20 -1.62 27.59
N ILE A 600 5.07 -1.27 26.96
CA ILE A 600 3.73 -1.68 27.39
C ILE A 600 3.22 -2.77 26.44
N THR A 601 3.05 -3.98 26.97
CA THR A 601 2.53 -5.12 26.19
C THR A 601 1.02 -5.28 26.43
N LEU A 602 0.23 -5.17 25.36
CA LEU A 602 -1.23 -5.38 25.43
C LEU A 602 -1.57 -6.86 25.55
N LYS A 603 -2.69 -7.19 26.22
CA LYS A 603 -3.20 -8.56 26.29
C LYS A 603 -3.69 -9.03 24.90
N PRO A 604 -3.53 -10.33 24.53
CA PRO A 604 -4.02 -10.88 23.25
C PRO A 604 -5.48 -10.59 22.94
N ALA A 605 -6.33 -10.50 23.96
CA ALA A 605 -7.75 -10.17 23.78
C ALA A 605 -7.98 -8.77 23.17
N VAL A 606 -7.06 -7.83 23.37
CA VAL A 606 -7.14 -6.43 22.88
C VAL A 606 -6.69 -6.34 21.43
N TYR A 607 -5.56 -6.95 21.09
CA TYR A 607 -4.98 -6.85 19.74
C TYR A 607 -5.38 -7.99 18.79
N LYS A 608 -6.28 -8.91 19.22
CA LYS A 608 -6.76 -10.02 18.37
C LYS A 608 -7.33 -9.56 17.01
N THR A 609 -7.87 -8.35 16.94
CA THR A 609 -8.40 -7.75 15.71
C THR A 609 -7.32 -7.42 14.68
N ARG A 610 -6.07 -7.22 15.12
CA ARG A 610 -4.89 -6.93 14.30
C ARG A 610 -3.88 -8.08 14.27
N LEU A 611 -4.15 -9.20 14.95
CA LEU A 611 -3.21 -10.33 15.11
C LEU A 611 -2.65 -10.85 13.77
N LEU A 612 -3.50 -10.87 12.74
CA LEU A 612 -3.17 -11.41 11.43
C LEU A 612 -2.30 -10.49 10.56
N GLU A 613 -2.16 -9.25 11.01
CA GLU A 613 -1.40 -8.20 10.35
C GLU A 613 0.02 -8.10 10.92
N ALA A 614 0.29 -8.81 12.02
CA ALA A 614 1.58 -8.85 12.67
C ALA A 614 2.66 -9.46 11.75
N VAL A 615 3.89 -8.93 11.86
CA VAL A 615 5.07 -9.47 11.16
C VAL A 615 5.41 -10.87 11.69
N ASP A 616 5.34 -11.01 13.02
CA ASP A 616 5.52 -12.26 13.74
C ASP A 616 4.21 -12.61 14.44
N ILE A 617 3.78 -13.88 14.31
CA ILE A 617 2.59 -14.38 15.00
C ILE A 617 3.06 -15.26 16.14
N ASP A 618 2.93 -14.74 17.35
CA ASP A 618 2.93 -15.56 18.56
C ASP A 618 1.48 -15.94 18.86
N LEU A 619 1.12 -17.18 18.51
CA LEU A 619 -0.22 -17.71 18.75
C LEU A 619 -0.44 -17.88 20.25
N PRO A 620 -1.45 -17.21 20.84
CA PRO A 620 -1.81 -17.45 22.23
C PRO A 620 -2.26 -18.91 22.46
N SER A 621 -2.02 -19.44 23.66
CA SER A 621 -2.37 -20.82 24.03
C SER A 621 -3.82 -21.23 23.75
N TRP A 622 -4.78 -20.30 23.80
CA TRP A 622 -6.20 -20.54 23.49
C TRP A 622 -6.49 -20.79 22.00
N THR A 623 -5.56 -20.50 21.09
CA THR A 623 -5.73 -20.67 19.64
C THR A 623 -5.35 -22.07 19.15
N HIS A 624 -4.67 -22.85 19.99
CA HIS A 624 -4.22 -24.21 19.68
C HIS A 624 -5.34 -25.24 19.89
N LYS A 625 -5.43 -26.23 18.99
CA LYS A 625 -6.35 -27.36 19.12
C LYS A 625 -6.02 -28.15 20.40
N ARG A 626 -6.98 -28.31 21.33
CA ARG A 626 -6.83 -29.28 22.42
C ARG A 626 -6.72 -30.68 21.80
N SER A 627 -5.59 -31.34 22.03
CA SER A 627 -5.36 -32.73 21.62
C SER A 627 -6.23 -33.67 22.46
N SER A 628 -7.49 -33.85 22.09
CA SER A 628 -8.32 -34.95 22.64
C SER A 628 -8.89 -35.91 21.60
N ASP A 629 -8.86 -35.60 20.30
CA ASP A 629 -9.32 -36.53 19.27
C ASP A 629 -8.14 -37.00 18.39
N ARG A 630 -7.41 -38.00 18.90
CA ARG A 630 -6.59 -38.89 18.07
C ARG A 630 -7.43 -40.12 17.71
N SER A 631 -8.25 -39.99 16.67
CA SER A 631 -8.68 -41.16 15.90
C SER A 631 -8.71 -40.80 14.42
N ASN A 632 -7.87 -41.53 13.68
CA ASN A 632 -7.77 -41.69 12.23
C ASN A 632 -6.58 -40.98 11.58
N GLY A 633 -5.62 -41.83 11.21
CA GLY A 633 -4.44 -41.50 10.43
C GLY A 633 -4.83 -41.03 9.04
N ALA A 634 -4.84 -39.71 8.87
CA ALA A 634 -4.66 -39.07 7.59
C ALA A 634 -3.47 -38.11 7.75
N GLN A 635 -2.43 -38.30 6.92
CA GLN A 635 -1.32 -37.35 6.89
C GLN A 635 -1.87 -35.94 6.61
N PRO A 636 -1.48 -34.92 7.39
CA PRO A 636 -1.92 -33.55 7.11
C PRO A 636 -1.15 -33.02 5.91
N SER A 637 -1.72 -33.15 4.71
CA SER A 637 -1.32 -32.36 3.55
C SER A 637 -1.84 -30.93 3.74
N ALA A 638 -1.14 -30.16 4.57
CA ALA A 638 -1.43 -28.75 4.81
C ALA A 638 -1.03 -27.91 3.58
N SER A 639 -1.82 -28.01 2.51
CA SER A 639 -1.86 -26.96 1.50
C SER A 639 -2.52 -25.73 2.12
N ILE A 640 -1.78 -24.62 2.17
CA ILE A 640 -2.33 -23.30 2.47
C ILE A 640 -3.35 -23.02 1.37
N LYS A 641 -4.64 -23.23 1.65
CA LYS A 641 -5.71 -22.80 0.76
C LYS A 641 -6.11 -21.40 1.18
N GLU A 642 -5.95 -20.44 0.28
CA GLU A 642 -6.60 -19.14 0.41
C GLU A 642 -8.10 -19.38 0.70
N PRO A 643 -8.72 -18.59 1.61
CA PRO A 643 -10.16 -18.67 1.78
C PRO A 643 -10.82 -18.45 0.42
N SER A 644 -11.78 -19.31 0.08
CA SER A 644 -12.48 -19.26 -1.20
C SER A 644 -12.96 -17.83 -1.46
N PRO A 645 -12.80 -17.30 -2.69
CA PRO A 645 -13.27 -15.96 -3.02
C PRO A 645 -14.73 -15.82 -2.61
N VAL A 646 -15.05 -14.77 -1.86
CA VAL A 646 -16.42 -14.51 -1.42
C VAL A 646 -17.30 -14.39 -2.66
N THR A 647 -18.44 -15.08 -2.63
CA THR A 647 -19.47 -14.98 -3.66
C THR A 647 -19.81 -13.52 -3.88
N LEU A 648 -19.81 -13.11 -5.16
CA LEU A 648 -19.88 -11.72 -5.62
C LEU A 648 -21.24 -11.08 -5.35
N GLU A 649 -22.17 -11.82 -4.74
CA GLU A 649 -23.50 -11.40 -4.35
C GLU A 649 -23.73 -11.86 -2.90
N LEU A 650 -23.48 -10.97 -1.95
CA LEU A 650 -23.90 -11.16 -0.57
C LEU A 650 -25.37 -10.74 -0.47
N PRO A 651 -26.26 -11.55 0.13
CA PRO A 651 -27.67 -11.18 0.27
C PRO A 651 -27.79 -9.92 1.14
N ASN A 652 -28.81 -9.09 0.88
CA ASN A 652 -29.03 -7.89 1.67
C ASN A 652 -29.39 -8.26 3.12
N PRO A 653 -28.64 -7.77 4.13
CA PRO A 653 -28.94 -8.05 5.54
C PRO A 653 -30.26 -7.44 6.05
N GLY A 654 -30.85 -6.54 5.26
CA GLY A 654 -31.99 -5.72 5.63
C GLY A 654 -31.58 -4.43 6.34
N ALA A 655 -32.43 -3.40 6.20
CA ALA A 655 -32.10 -2.01 6.56
C ALA A 655 -31.72 -1.76 8.04
N ARG A 656 -32.03 -2.68 8.97
CA ARG A 656 -31.72 -2.55 10.41
C ARG A 656 -30.35 -3.10 10.80
N PHE A 657 -29.65 -3.76 9.89
CA PHE A 657 -28.36 -4.36 10.18
C PHE A 657 -27.26 -3.31 10.27
N TRP A 658 -26.30 -3.53 11.17
CA TRP A 658 -25.05 -2.79 11.17
C TRP A 658 -23.90 -3.66 11.70
N PRO A 659 -22.72 -3.64 11.06
CA PRO A 659 -21.58 -4.46 11.49
C PRO A 659 -21.13 -4.13 12.91
N LYS A 660 -20.87 -5.17 13.73
CA LYS A 660 -20.44 -5.02 15.13
C LYS A 660 -19.02 -4.44 15.27
N GLY A 661 -18.14 -4.69 14.28
CA GLY A 661 -16.76 -4.21 14.26
C GLY A 661 -16.56 -2.82 13.68
N TYR A 662 -17.66 -2.12 13.34
CA TYR A 662 -17.59 -0.80 12.72
C TYR A 662 -16.93 0.24 13.61
N LEU A 663 -15.80 0.81 13.17
CA LEU A 663 -14.98 1.78 13.90
C LEU A 663 -14.63 1.35 15.33
N CYS A 664 -14.68 0.05 15.61
CA CYS A 664 -14.37 -0.51 16.93
C CYS A 664 -12.96 -1.09 16.90
N ASP A 665 -11.98 -0.25 17.25
CA ASP A 665 -10.58 -0.64 17.34
C ASP A 665 -10.09 -0.62 18.80
N PRO A 666 -10.11 -1.78 19.49
CA PRO A 666 -9.68 -1.86 20.88
C PRO A 666 -8.21 -1.47 21.09
N VAL A 667 -7.36 -1.64 20.08
CA VAL A 667 -5.94 -1.29 20.14
C VAL A 667 -5.80 0.23 20.14
N THR A 668 -6.36 0.90 19.14
CA THR A 668 -6.36 2.37 19.06
C THR A 668 -7.00 3.00 20.29
N TRP A 669 -8.14 2.45 20.73
CA TRP A 669 -8.81 2.93 21.93
C TRP A 669 -7.92 2.81 23.17
N SER A 670 -7.26 1.67 23.38
CA SER A 670 -6.36 1.46 24.51
C SER A 670 -5.16 2.41 24.47
N LEU A 671 -4.55 2.60 23.30
CA LEU A 671 -3.44 3.54 23.11
C LEU A 671 -3.85 4.98 23.46
N ARG A 672 -5.06 5.41 23.08
CA ARG A 672 -5.57 6.73 23.48
C ARG A 672 -5.78 6.84 24.99
N GLN A 673 -6.33 5.82 25.63
CA GLN A 673 -6.48 5.83 27.09
C GLN A 673 -5.12 5.91 27.80
N ILE A 674 -4.11 5.21 27.29
CA ILE A 674 -2.73 5.31 27.77
C ILE A 674 -2.23 6.75 27.64
N HIS A 675 -2.35 7.34 26.45
CA HIS A 675 -1.94 8.72 26.20
C HIS A 675 -2.62 9.70 27.18
N VAL A 676 -3.95 9.62 27.33
CA VAL A 676 -4.70 10.49 28.24
C VAL A 676 -4.29 10.27 29.71
N CYS A 677 -4.11 9.02 30.15
CA CYS A 677 -3.80 8.73 31.57
C CYS A 677 -2.37 9.10 31.98
N PHE A 678 -1.39 8.99 31.07
CA PHE A 678 -0.01 9.40 31.35
C PHE A 678 0.15 10.92 31.41
N PHE A 679 -0.69 11.68 30.70
CA PHE A 679 -0.64 13.14 30.68
C PHE A 679 -1.70 13.83 31.57
N LEU A 680 -2.71 13.10 32.08
CA LEU A 680 -3.73 13.59 33.02
C LEU A 680 -4.01 12.54 34.14
N PRO A 681 -3.55 12.75 35.38
CA PRO A 681 -3.51 11.72 36.44
C PRO A 681 -4.85 11.30 37.07
N SER A 682 -6.01 11.77 36.59
CA SER A 682 -7.31 11.55 37.26
C SER A 682 -8.05 10.24 36.91
N ASN A 683 -7.52 9.36 36.05
CA ASN A 683 -8.26 8.20 35.51
C ASN A 683 -7.65 6.79 35.75
N LEU A 684 -6.82 6.62 36.77
CA LEU A 684 -6.09 5.36 37.05
C LEU A 684 -6.97 4.12 37.32
N SER A 685 -8.20 4.26 37.83
CA SER A 685 -9.02 3.10 38.24
C SER A 685 -9.57 2.25 37.07
N LYS A 686 -9.65 2.81 35.85
CA LYS A 686 -10.10 2.08 34.65
C LYS A 686 -8.99 1.26 33.98
N PHE A 687 -7.73 1.50 34.35
CA PHE A 687 -6.55 1.02 33.64
C PHE A 687 -6.13 -0.42 34.00
N ASN A 688 -6.39 -0.86 35.23
CA ASN A 688 -5.95 -2.17 35.76
C ASN A 688 -6.51 -3.39 35.00
N ASN A 689 -7.56 -3.23 34.17
CA ASN A 689 -8.15 -4.32 33.40
C ASN A 689 -7.55 -4.51 31.98
N VAL A 690 -6.72 -3.58 31.50
CA VAL A 690 -6.24 -3.53 30.10
C VAL A 690 -4.77 -3.94 29.95
N VAL A 691 -3.94 -3.57 30.92
CA VAL A 691 -2.48 -3.81 30.91
C VAL A 691 -2.15 -5.05 31.75
N ASN A 692 -1.02 -5.67 31.49
CA ASN A 692 -0.45 -6.79 32.26
C ASN A 692 0.79 -6.32 32.99
#